data_AF-S3CEK8-F1
#
_entry.id   AF-S3CEK8-F1
#
_cell.length_a   1.000
_cell.length_b   1.000
_cell.length_c   1.000
_cell.angle_alpha   90.00
_cell.angle_beta   90.00
_cell.angle_gamma   90.00
#
_symmetry.space_group_name_H-M   'P 1'
#
loop_
_entity.id
_entity.type
_entity.pdbx_description
1 polymer ?
#
loop_
_entity_poly.entity_id
_entity_poly.type
_entity_poly.pdbx_seq_one_letter_code
_entity_poly.pdbx_strand_id
1 'polypeptide(L)'
;MPTPLNDTLSPLHSHAHSAASYNQQLPLHHDAQFPHAQELDRLSPSGQRHSRSEKKGKEDTKHLLEDEDSDSGEEDSVEDKLMGAKSRKPKSLEPLGGSSSTKEGENGSTTSSMNNNVEYRRKNASLESPGVTANLMARESFSLDEPVPRTPTVNNHGFFELPMQDRRNFGLLVLLYFLQGVPMGLATGSVPFLLKGAHMSYSALGVFSLASYPYSLKLLWSPVVDAVWTPRLGRRKSWIMPIQMLSGLGMIWLGSQVKGMMVVAGKEDGSGIWGFTWWWFFLVFMCATQDIAVDGWALTLLTPGNISYASTAQTVGLTAGQFMSYTVFLAFNSPDFANKYFRAVPSTEGIMTLGGYLSFWGWAYIIVTLGLALLKQEEKTKNEDGIWDVYRVMWGVLKLKNIQTIIIIHLIAKIGFQANDAVTNLKLIDKGFSQEDLALTVLIDFPFEIGLGYYAGKWSTTYTPMRLWCWGFVGRLLAAVIAQITVIIFPANGVDTWYLLVVIAEHIFSTFTNTVMFVAISAFHARIADPVIGGTYMTLLATVSNLGGTFPRFFVLKLVDFFTSATCIPPSSTPKTLIGPLITASFDCALSAEKERCVNGGGVCEIERDGYYVMNIVCVIIGVVTFWGYIKPAALKLQALPLRAWRIAEER
;
A
#
# COMPACT_ATOMS: atom_id res chain seq x y z
N MET A 1 4.37 7.54 -61.27
CA MET A 1 3.68 7.58 -62.59
C MET A 1 2.23 7.11 -62.40
N PRO A 2 1.29 7.46 -63.29
CA PRO A 2 -0.01 7.97 -62.80
C PRO A 2 -1.27 7.11 -63.07
N THR A 3 -2.25 7.25 -62.16
CA THR A 3 -3.73 7.24 -62.41
C THR A 3 -4.39 5.89 -62.86
N PRO A 4 -5.72 5.80 -63.15
CA PRO A 4 -6.72 5.39 -62.14
C PRO A 4 -7.82 4.42 -62.69
N LEU A 5 -8.91 4.19 -61.94
CA LEU A 5 -10.29 3.85 -62.38
C LEU A 5 -11.20 3.83 -61.11
N ASN A 6 -12.26 4.63 -60.92
CA ASN A 6 -13.58 4.72 -61.62
C ASN A 6 -14.29 3.36 -61.76
N ASP A 7 -15.60 3.20 -61.54
CA ASP A 7 -16.66 4.06 -60.96
C ASP A 7 -17.92 3.19 -60.80
N THR A 8 -18.85 3.49 -59.86
CA THR A 8 -20.33 3.56 -60.10
C THR A 8 -21.18 3.64 -58.82
N LEU A 9 -21.92 4.76 -58.74
CA LEU A 9 -23.13 5.03 -57.95
C LEU A 9 -24.33 4.17 -58.49
N SER A 10 -25.54 4.08 -57.92
CA SER A 10 -26.30 4.88 -56.93
C SER A 10 -27.55 4.08 -56.39
N PRO A 11 -28.38 4.62 -55.46
CA PRO A 11 -29.40 3.87 -54.68
C PRO A 11 -30.88 4.11 -55.11
N LEU A 12 -31.87 3.52 -54.40
CA LEU A 12 -33.07 4.21 -53.81
C LEU A 12 -34.14 3.28 -53.17
N HIS A 13 -34.89 3.84 -52.19
CA HIS A 13 -36.22 3.49 -51.63
C HIS A 13 -36.52 2.03 -51.16
N SER A 14 -36.83 1.72 -49.89
CA SER A 14 -37.82 2.21 -48.89
C SER A 14 -39.22 1.58 -48.97
N HIS A 15 -39.66 0.95 -47.88
CA HIS A 15 -41.08 0.86 -47.49
C HIS A 15 -41.20 0.72 -45.96
N ALA A 16 -42.26 1.28 -45.38
CA ALA A 16 -42.60 1.24 -43.96
C ALA A 16 -44.07 0.84 -43.78
N HIS A 17 -44.40 0.16 -42.68
CA HIS A 17 -45.72 0.02 -42.01
C HIS A 17 -45.51 -0.94 -40.81
N SER A 18 -45.52 -0.54 -39.53
CA SER A 18 -46.62 -0.08 -38.64
C SER A 18 -47.39 -1.19 -37.90
N ALA A 19 -47.02 -1.38 -36.62
CA ALA A 19 -47.81 -1.74 -35.43
C ALA A 19 -48.86 -2.88 -35.43
N ALA A 20 -48.68 -3.84 -34.51
CA ALA A 20 -49.74 -4.37 -33.63
C ALA A 20 -49.14 -5.15 -32.43
N SER A 21 -49.87 -5.19 -31.31
CA SER A 21 -49.51 -5.80 -30.02
C SER A 21 -50.39 -7.01 -29.69
N TYR A 22 -49.88 -8.07 -29.04
CA TYR A 22 -50.69 -8.93 -28.14
C TYR A 22 -49.83 -9.78 -27.18
N ASN A 23 -50.38 -10.09 -25.99
CA ASN A 23 -49.80 -10.97 -24.95
C ASN A 23 -49.94 -12.46 -25.31
N GLN A 24 -48.99 -13.31 -24.90
CA GLN A 24 -49.33 -14.60 -24.24
C GLN A 24 -48.17 -15.26 -23.44
N GLN A 25 -48.58 -16.16 -22.55
CA GLN A 25 -47.88 -16.71 -21.38
C GLN A 25 -46.84 -17.84 -21.66
N LEU A 26 -45.84 -17.97 -20.77
CA LEU A 26 -45.28 -19.18 -20.09
C LEU A 26 -45.25 -20.57 -20.81
N PRO A 27 -44.22 -21.42 -20.57
CA PRO A 27 -43.94 -21.93 -19.22
C PRO A 27 -42.47 -22.08 -18.77
N LEU A 28 -42.33 -22.19 -17.45
CA LEU A 28 -41.13 -22.61 -16.72
C LEU A 28 -40.89 -24.13 -16.85
N HIS A 29 -39.63 -24.54 -16.80
CA HIS A 29 -39.25 -25.82 -16.21
C HIS A 29 -38.37 -25.57 -14.98
N HIS A 30 -38.79 -26.14 -13.85
CA HIS A 30 -38.06 -26.14 -12.59
C HIS A 30 -37.36 -27.49 -12.47
N ASP A 31 -36.14 -27.48 -11.94
CA ASP A 31 -35.63 -28.60 -11.14
C ASP A 31 -34.96 -28.04 -9.88
N ALA A 32 -34.97 -28.81 -8.81
CA ALA A 32 -34.82 -28.29 -7.45
C ALA A 32 -33.74 -29.03 -6.65
N GLN A 33 -32.97 -28.31 -5.83
CA GLN A 33 -32.38 -28.90 -4.62
C GLN A 33 -31.95 -27.87 -3.56
N PHE A 34 -32.35 -28.17 -2.32
CA PHE A 34 -32.01 -27.61 -1.01
C PHE A 34 -32.65 -26.27 -0.54
N PRO A 35 -33.47 -26.32 0.54
CA PRO A 35 -34.21 -25.16 1.06
C PRO A 35 -33.56 -24.51 2.29
N HIS A 36 -33.68 -23.18 2.39
CA HIS A 36 -34.10 -22.41 3.57
C HIS A 36 -33.81 -20.91 3.34
N ALA A 37 -34.66 -20.27 2.53
CA ALA A 37 -34.61 -18.83 2.29
C ALA A 37 -35.99 -18.29 1.90
N GLN A 38 -36.97 -18.37 2.80
CA GLN A 38 -38.22 -17.60 2.68
C GLN A 38 -38.98 -17.57 4.01
N GLU A 39 -38.86 -16.47 4.74
CA GLU A 39 -39.91 -15.94 5.61
C GLU A 39 -39.70 -14.43 5.75
N LEU A 40 -40.75 -13.71 6.19
CA LEU A 40 -40.84 -12.24 6.28
C LEU A 40 -41.00 -11.49 4.95
N ASP A 41 -42.11 -11.77 4.27
CA ASP A 41 -42.85 -10.72 3.59
C ASP A 41 -44.33 -10.76 4.03
N ARG A 42 -44.67 -9.93 5.04
CA ARG A 42 -46.02 -9.56 5.50
C ARG A 42 -45.92 -8.61 6.70
N LEU A 43 -46.20 -7.33 6.48
CA LEU A 43 -47.18 -6.51 7.23
C LEU A 43 -47.12 -5.03 6.78
N SER A 44 -48.15 -4.63 6.05
CA SER A 44 -48.65 -3.25 5.87
C SER A 44 -50.14 -3.27 6.28
N PRO A 45 -50.89 -2.17 6.51
CA PRO A 45 -50.76 -0.78 5.99
C PRO A 45 -50.31 0.21 7.11
N SER A 46 -50.38 1.56 7.03
CA SER A 46 -50.87 2.56 6.04
C SER A 46 -50.07 3.87 6.24
N GLY A 47 -50.14 4.92 5.42
CA GLY A 47 -50.94 5.19 4.21
C GLY A 47 -51.60 6.58 4.25
N GLN A 48 -50.96 7.65 3.74
CA GLN A 48 -51.63 8.83 3.18
C GLN A 48 -50.70 9.69 2.29
N ARG A 49 -51.32 10.38 1.32
CA ARG A 49 -50.68 11.15 0.24
C ARG A 49 -50.25 12.55 0.71
N HIS A 50 -49.22 13.15 0.09
CA HIS A 50 -49.47 14.20 -0.90
C HIS A 50 -48.28 14.49 -1.83
N SER A 51 -48.60 15.06 -2.98
CA SER A 51 -47.75 15.20 -4.16
C SER A 51 -46.83 16.42 -4.15
N ARG A 52 -45.62 16.22 -4.66
CA ARG A 52 -44.68 17.25 -5.10
C ARG A 52 -45.23 17.97 -6.35
N SER A 53 -45.09 19.29 -6.43
CA SER A 53 -45.17 20.04 -7.69
C SER A 53 -44.16 21.18 -7.69
N GLU A 54 -43.65 21.52 -8.87
CA GLU A 54 -42.49 22.37 -9.10
C GLU A 54 -42.84 23.86 -9.19
N LYS A 55 -41.87 24.75 -8.91
CA LYS A 55 -41.41 25.71 -9.93
C LYS A 55 -40.11 26.44 -9.60
N LYS A 56 -39.43 26.85 -10.66
CA LYS A 56 -38.18 27.65 -10.69
C LYS A 56 -38.36 29.02 -10.03
N GLY A 57 -37.31 29.47 -9.35
CA GLY A 57 -37.25 30.75 -8.68
C GLY A 57 -36.97 31.99 -9.54
N LYS A 58 -36.57 33.05 -8.84
CA LYS A 58 -35.82 34.20 -9.32
C LYS A 58 -35.14 34.90 -8.14
N GLU A 59 -34.05 35.60 -8.41
CA GLU A 59 -33.40 36.54 -7.50
C GLU A 59 -34.32 37.74 -7.23
N ASP A 60 -34.20 38.38 -6.07
CA ASP A 60 -33.88 39.82 -6.04
C ASP A 60 -33.35 40.30 -4.67
N THR A 61 -32.89 41.56 -4.63
CA THR A 61 -31.88 42.05 -3.67
C THR A 61 -32.38 43.23 -2.80
N LYS A 62 -31.65 43.52 -1.70
CA LYS A 62 -31.64 44.71 -0.80
C LYS A 62 -32.56 44.63 0.43
N HIS A 63 -32.16 44.97 1.68
CA HIS A 63 -31.35 46.03 2.33
C HIS A 63 -32.15 47.24 2.86
N LEU A 64 -31.91 47.55 4.14
CA LEU A 64 -32.15 48.80 4.89
C LEU A 64 -33.60 49.20 5.26
N LEU A 65 -33.86 49.29 6.58
CA LEU A 65 -34.02 50.48 7.43
C LEU A 65 -33.90 49.95 8.88
N GLU A 66 -33.00 50.42 9.76
CA GLU A 66 -33.02 51.70 10.52
C GLU A 66 -34.24 51.87 11.43
N ASP A 67 -33.98 51.85 12.74
CA ASP A 67 -34.61 52.69 13.77
C ASP A 67 -33.59 52.85 14.92
N GLU A 68 -33.40 54.07 15.41
CA GLU A 68 -32.47 54.46 16.48
C GLU A 68 -33.21 54.55 17.84
N ASP A 69 -32.47 54.52 18.96
CA ASP A 69 -32.72 55.46 20.08
C ASP A 69 -31.54 55.53 21.08
N SER A 70 -31.12 56.77 21.36
CA SER A 70 -30.28 57.35 22.45
C SER A 70 -29.86 56.46 23.65
N ASP A 71 -28.57 56.34 24.04
CA ASP A 71 -27.68 57.31 24.77
C ASP A 71 -28.00 57.46 26.30
N SER A 72 -27.07 57.59 27.28
CA SER A 72 -25.60 57.83 27.38
C SER A 72 -24.96 56.92 28.49
N GLY A 73 -23.68 56.97 28.94
CA GLY A 73 -22.46 57.75 28.62
C GLY A 73 -21.41 57.70 29.76
N GLU A 74 -20.11 57.92 29.46
CA GLU A 74 -18.92 58.18 30.36
C GLU A 74 -18.52 57.05 31.38
N GLU A 75 -17.26 56.58 31.55
CA GLU A 75 -15.92 57.16 31.87
C GLU A 75 -15.68 57.51 33.37
N ASP A 76 -14.59 57.15 34.07
CA ASP A 76 -13.38 56.35 33.73
C ASP A 76 -12.90 55.38 34.89
N SER A 77 -11.66 55.48 35.43
CA SER A 77 -10.92 54.30 35.98
C SER A 77 -9.85 54.58 37.11
N VAL A 78 -8.82 53.72 37.22
CA VAL A 78 -7.57 53.78 38.05
C VAL A 78 -7.61 53.47 39.59
N GLU A 79 -6.81 52.45 39.99
CA GLU A 79 -6.00 52.19 41.24
C GLU A 79 -6.57 52.49 42.69
N ASP A 80 -6.13 51.94 43.84
CA ASP A 80 -5.00 51.08 44.25
C ASP A 80 -5.21 50.37 45.64
N LYS A 81 -4.45 49.29 45.91
CA LYS A 81 -3.91 48.75 47.21
C LYS A 81 -4.73 48.45 48.52
N LEU A 82 -4.53 47.19 48.97
CA LEU A 82 -4.15 46.67 50.32
C LEU A 82 -5.17 46.13 51.39
N MET A 83 -4.89 44.86 51.82
CA MET A 83 -5.03 44.23 53.17
C MET A 83 -6.40 43.92 53.80
N GLY A 84 -6.59 42.68 54.32
CA GLY A 84 -7.47 42.46 55.49
C GLY A 84 -8.18 41.11 55.73
N ALA A 85 -7.46 40.10 56.25
CA ALA A 85 -7.92 39.07 57.22
C ALA A 85 -9.29 38.31 57.14
N LYS A 86 -9.19 36.98 56.96
CA LYS A 86 -9.83 35.86 57.72
C LYS A 86 -11.31 35.93 58.17
N SER A 87 -12.10 34.95 57.70
CA SER A 87 -13.19 34.31 58.48
C SER A 87 -13.10 32.77 58.41
N ARG A 88 -13.85 32.03 59.24
CA ARG A 88 -13.46 30.70 59.77
C ARG A 88 -14.65 29.71 59.95
N LYS A 89 -14.38 28.40 59.71
CA LYS A 89 -15.16 27.18 60.10
C LYS A 89 -16.47 26.85 59.33
N PRO A 90 -16.99 25.58 59.39
CA PRO A 90 -16.41 24.31 59.91
C PRO A 90 -16.48 23.09 58.93
N LYS A 91 -15.94 21.94 59.36
CA LYS A 91 -16.01 20.61 58.69
C LYS A 91 -17.19 19.74 59.20
N SER A 92 -17.75 18.90 58.31
CA SER A 92 -18.51 17.66 58.56
C SER A 92 -18.77 16.98 57.19
N LEU A 93 -19.04 15.68 57.02
CA LEU A 93 -18.82 14.43 57.78
C LEU A 93 -18.91 13.28 56.73
N GLU A 94 -18.12 12.22 56.84
CA GLU A 94 -18.28 11.01 56.00
C GLU A 94 -19.40 10.10 56.54
N PRO A 95 -20.02 9.27 55.68
CA PRO A 95 -20.65 8.02 56.10
C PRO A 95 -19.96 6.78 55.49
N LEU A 96 -19.72 5.78 56.34
CA LEU A 96 -19.28 4.44 55.93
C LEU A 96 -20.40 3.65 55.24
N GLY A 97 -20.02 2.59 54.52
CA GLY A 97 -20.94 1.71 53.80
C GLY A 97 -21.74 0.74 54.67
N GLY A 98 -22.70 0.06 54.05
CA GLY A 98 -23.52 -1.00 54.64
C GLY A 98 -23.74 -2.15 53.66
N SER A 99 -23.65 -3.37 54.18
CA SER A 99 -23.94 -4.61 53.45
C SER A 99 -25.40 -5.04 53.67
N SER A 100 -26.03 -5.62 52.64
CA SER A 100 -27.19 -6.50 52.81
C SER A 100 -27.31 -7.50 51.65
N SER A 101 -28.06 -8.57 51.88
CA SER A 101 -28.06 -9.80 51.09
C SER A 101 -29.48 -10.30 50.78
N THR A 102 -29.57 -11.29 49.86
CA THR A 102 -30.79 -12.05 49.46
C THR A 102 -31.79 -11.28 48.56
N LYS A 103 -32.56 -11.89 47.65
CA LYS A 103 -32.94 -13.31 47.44
C LYS A 103 -32.92 -13.72 45.95
N GLU A 104 -32.97 -15.04 45.73
CA GLU A 104 -33.27 -15.70 44.46
C GLU A 104 -34.74 -15.54 44.02
N GLY A 105 -35.01 -15.78 42.74
CA GLY A 105 -36.35 -15.88 42.15
C GLY A 105 -36.27 -16.35 40.70
N GLU A 106 -36.60 -17.61 40.44
CA GLU A 106 -36.59 -18.21 39.10
C GLU A 106 -37.73 -17.68 38.22
N ASN A 107 -37.46 -17.48 36.93
CA ASN A 107 -38.33 -17.96 35.86
C ASN A 107 -37.61 -17.89 34.51
N GLY A 108 -37.41 -19.04 33.88
CA GLY A 108 -36.74 -19.13 32.59
C GLY A 108 -37.69 -19.03 31.41
N SER A 109 -37.34 -18.23 30.41
CA SER A 109 -37.74 -18.47 29.02
C SER A 109 -36.57 -18.16 28.10
N THR A 110 -36.05 -19.20 27.44
CA THR A 110 -34.85 -19.12 26.59
C THR A 110 -35.23 -18.87 25.14
N THR A 111 -35.16 -17.62 24.69
CA THR A 111 -35.11 -17.29 23.26
C THR A 111 -33.71 -16.83 22.88
N SER A 112 -32.93 -17.75 22.29
CA SER A 112 -31.57 -17.49 21.85
C SER A 112 -31.58 -16.59 20.60
N SER A 113 -31.48 -15.27 20.81
CA SER A 113 -31.11 -14.32 19.77
C SER A 113 -29.63 -13.97 19.93
N MET A 114 -28.79 -14.45 19.01
CA MET A 114 -27.35 -14.20 18.99
C MET A 114 -27.02 -12.76 18.59
N ASN A 115 -27.24 -11.82 19.51
CA ASN A 115 -26.85 -10.43 19.33
C ASN A 115 -25.35 -10.25 19.59
N ASN A 116 -24.54 -10.28 18.52
CA ASN A 116 -23.11 -9.97 18.55
C ASN A 116 -22.84 -8.47 18.77
N ASN A 117 -23.28 -7.94 19.91
CA ASN A 117 -22.96 -6.59 20.34
C ASN A 117 -21.53 -6.55 20.87
N VAL A 118 -20.60 -6.05 20.04
CA VAL A 118 -19.19 -5.88 20.40
C VAL A 118 -19.08 -4.74 21.41
N GLU A 119 -19.10 -5.09 22.71
CA GLU A 119 -18.92 -4.15 23.81
C GLU A 119 -17.47 -3.59 23.80
N TYR A 120 -17.24 -2.53 23.03
CA TYR A 120 -16.02 -1.70 23.11
C TYR A 120 -16.02 -0.87 24.40
N ARG A 121 -16.10 -1.54 25.55
CA ARG A 121 -15.88 -0.88 26.83
C ARG A 121 -14.43 -0.43 26.88
N ARG A 122 -14.20 0.88 26.90
CA ARG A 122 -12.91 1.53 27.20
C ARG A 122 -12.53 1.28 28.68
N LYS A 123 -12.38 0.02 29.09
CA LYS A 123 -12.16 -0.39 30.49
C LYS A 123 -10.70 -0.70 30.84
N ASN A 124 -9.83 -0.81 29.83
CA ASN A 124 -8.43 -1.20 29.96
C ASN A 124 -7.51 -0.26 29.17
N ALA A 125 -7.78 1.05 29.21
CA ALA A 125 -6.68 1.99 29.40
C ALA A 125 -6.66 2.21 30.91
N SER A 126 -5.51 2.05 31.57
CA SER A 126 -5.37 2.25 33.01
C SER A 126 -5.53 3.75 33.33
N LEU A 127 -6.78 4.18 33.52
CA LEU A 127 -7.14 5.49 34.10
C LEU A 127 -6.60 5.64 35.54
N GLU A 128 -6.18 4.52 36.14
CA GLU A 128 -5.43 4.46 37.40
C GLU A 128 -3.95 4.87 37.25
N SER A 129 -3.41 4.99 36.03
CA SER A 129 -2.13 5.69 35.79
C SER A 129 -2.39 7.21 35.78
N PRO A 130 -1.84 7.98 36.75
CA PRO A 130 -2.07 9.43 36.80
C PRO A 130 -1.57 10.16 35.54
N GLY A 131 -0.51 9.65 34.90
CA GLY A 131 0.06 10.22 33.68
C GLY A 131 -0.88 10.13 32.46
N VAL A 132 -1.59 9.02 32.28
CA VAL A 132 -2.51 8.84 31.15
C VAL A 132 -3.71 9.79 31.27
N THR A 133 -4.30 9.88 32.47
CA THR A 133 -5.42 10.77 32.75
C THR A 133 -5.00 12.25 32.65
N ALA A 134 -3.82 12.61 33.17
CA ALA A 134 -3.27 13.96 33.03
C ALA A 134 -2.95 14.32 31.57
N ASN A 135 -2.44 13.39 30.76
CA ASN A 135 -2.17 13.62 29.33
C ASN A 135 -3.45 13.79 28.51
N LEU A 136 -4.54 13.11 28.86
CA LEU A 136 -5.85 13.36 28.25
C LEU A 136 -6.39 14.74 28.61
N MET A 137 -6.34 15.11 29.89
CA MET A 137 -6.78 16.44 30.38
C MET A 137 -5.91 17.60 29.88
N ALA A 138 -4.66 17.34 29.50
CA ALA A 138 -3.73 18.35 28.99
C ALA A 138 -3.86 18.64 27.49
N ARG A 139 -4.75 17.96 26.76
CA ARG A 139 -5.01 18.24 25.35
C ARG A 139 -5.87 19.48 25.20
N GLU A 140 -5.48 20.37 24.28
CA GLU A 140 -6.27 21.57 23.91
C GLU A 140 -7.67 21.21 23.34
N SER A 141 -7.86 19.97 22.88
CA SER A 141 -9.14 19.41 22.40
C SER A 141 -9.99 18.73 23.49
N PHE A 142 -9.51 18.61 24.73
CA PHE A 142 -10.25 17.92 25.80
C PHE A 142 -11.31 18.83 26.43
N SER A 143 -12.58 18.48 26.25
CA SER A 143 -13.71 19.06 26.99
C SER A 143 -14.49 17.98 27.74
N LEU A 144 -15.01 18.34 28.91
CA LEU A 144 -15.95 17.51 29.68
C LEU A 144 -17.38 17.55 29.10
N ASP A 145 -17.67 18.53 28.24
CA ASP A 145 -18.99 18.73 27.62
C ASP A 145 -19.17 17.92 26.32
N GLU A 146 -18.12 17.25 25.83
CA GLU A 146 -18.25 16.34 24.70
C GLU A 146 -19.02 15.07 25.09
N PRO A 147 -19.99 14.62 24.28
CA PRO A 147 -20.73 13.40 24.56
C PRO A 147 -19.79 12.20 24.55
N VAL A 148 -19.88 11.36 25.59
CA VAL A 148 -19.05 10.15 25.76
C VAL A 148 -18.97 9.38 24.43
N PRO A 149 -17.76 9.16 23.88
CA PRO A 149 -17.61 8.57 22.56
C PRO A 149 -18.26 7.18 22.54
N ARG A 150 -19.33 7.07 21.73
CA ARG A 150 -20.07 5.82 21.54
C ARG A 150 -19.10 4.74 21.06
N THR A 151 -19.36 3.50 21.44
CA THR A 151 -18.59 2.33 20.97
C THR A 151 -18.44 2.41 19.45
N PRO A 152 -17.22 2.30 18.88
CA PRO A 152 -17.00 2.47 17.45
C PRO A 152 -17.83 1.45 16.67
N THR A 153 -18.93 1.94 16.08
CA THR A 153 -19.69 1.22 15.08
C THR A 153 -18.83 1.12 13.84
N VAL A 154 -18.82 -0.07 13.22
CA VAL A 154 -18.21 -0.24 11.90
C VAL A 154 -19.09 0.53 10.91
N ASN A 155 -18.66 1.73 10.56
CA ASN A 155 -19.46 2.63 9.75
C ASN A 155 -19.30 2.26 8.27
N ASN A 156 -20.40 1.83 7.64
CA ASN A 156 -20.43 1.45 6.21
C ASN A 156 -20.51 2.66 5.26
N HIS A 157 -20.15 3.86 5.73
CA HIS A 157 -20.21 5.09 4.96
C HIS A 157 -19.16 5.14 3.85
N GLY A 158 -19.58 5.60 2.67
CA GLY A 158 -18.69 5.76 1.52
C GLY A 158 -17.68 6.90 1.71
N PHE A 159 -16.59 6.90 0.94
CA PHE A 159 -15.52 7.90 1.08
C PHE A 159 -16.01 9.36 1.02
N PHE A 160 -17.01 9.66 0.18
CA PHE A 160 -17.58 11.01 0.05
C PHE A 160 -18.49 11.41 1.22
N GLU A 161 -18.97 10.45 2.03
CA GLU A 161 -19.78 10.67 3.23
C GLU A 161 -18.91 10.95 4.47
N LEU A 162 -17.58 10.80 4.36
CA LEU A 162 -16.64 11.12 5.43
C LEU A 162 -16.66 12.62 5.79
N PRO A 163 -16.47 12.98 7.08
CA PRO A 163 -16.26 14.36 7.50
C PRO A 163 -15.16 15.06 6.69
N MET A 164 -15.31 16.36 6.43
CA MET A 164 -14.35 17.13 5.63
C MET A 164 -12.93 17.09 6.24
N GLN A 165 -12.83 17.02 7.57
CA GLN A 165 -11.57 16.84 8.30
C GLN A 165 -10.89 15.51 7.97
N ASP A 166 -11.62 14.38 8.06
CA ASP A 166 -11.09 13.05 7.70
C ASP A 166 -10.72 12.97 6.22
N ARG A 167 -11.47 13.61 5.31
CA ARG A 167 -11.10 13.68 3.88
C ARG A 167 -9.81 14.47 3.64
N ARG A 168 -9.61 15.61 4.33
CA ARG A 168 -8.36 16.39 4.25
C ARG A 168 -7.18 15.62 4.86
N ASN A 169 -7.40 14.93 5.97
CA ASN A 169 -6.42 14.08 6.63
C ASN A 169 -6.05 12.87 5.76
N PHE A 170 -7.02 12.22 5.11
CA PHE A 170 -6.79 11.15 4.12
C PHE A 170 -5.95 11.66 2.94
N GLY A 171 -6.27 12.83 2.37
CA GLY A 171 -5.48 13.44 1.30
C GLY A 171 -4.03 13.73 1.70
N LEU A 172 -3.81 14.17 2.95
CA LEU A 172 -2.47 14.34 3.52
C LEU A 172 -1.74 13.00 3.65
N LEU A 173 -2.39 11.94 4.13
CA LEU A 173 -1.80 10.60 4.22
C LEU A 173 -1.42 10.07 2.83
N VAL A 174 -2.33 10.16 1.85
CA VAL A 174 -2.06 9.77 0.45
C VAL A 174 -0.84 10.51 -0.09
N LEU A 175 -0.72 11.83 0.13
CA LEU A 175 0.44 12.61 -0.30
C LEU A 175 1.75 12.13 0.36
N LEU A 176 1.72 11.84 1.66
CA LEU A 176 2.91 11.39 2.39
C LEU A 176 3.35 9.97 1.98
N TYR A 177 2.42 9.05 1.75
CA TYR A 177 2.72 7.72 1.20
C TYR A 177 3.13 7.77 -0.28
N PHE A 178 2.55 8.68 -1.05
CA PHE A 178 2.95 8.93 -2.44
C PHE A 178 4.39 9.41 -2.55
N LEU A 179 4.82 10.32 -1.67
CA LEU A 179 6.23 10.69 -1.60
C LEU A 179 7.11 9.47 -1.29
N GLN A 180 6.80 8.66 -0.28
CA GLN A 180 7.55 7.43 0.04
C GLN A 180 7.64 6.46 -1.15
N GLY A 181 6.59 6.37 -1.96
CA GLY A 181 6.54 5.54 -3.16
C GLY A 181 7.56 5.94 -4.23
N VAL A 182 7.96 7.21 -4.29
CA VAL A 182 8.88 7.72 -5.32
C VAL A 182 10.27 7.06 -5.27
N PRO A 183 11.08 7.21 -4.20
CA PRO A 183 12.38 6.56 -4.11
C PRO A 183 12.27 5.03 -4.01
N MET A 184 11.17 4.50 -3.47
CA MET A 184 10.90 3.06 -3.50
C MET A 184 10.74 2.54 -4.94
N GLY A 185 9.94 3.20 -5.79
CA GLY A 185 9.75 2.82 -7.19
C GLY A 185 11.02 2.94 -8.03
N LEU A 186 11.84 3.97 -7.75
CA LEU A 186 13.18 4.07 -8.34
C LEU A 186 14.07 2.90 -7.91
N ALA A 187 14.16 2.63 -6.60
CA ALA A 187 15.06 1.60 -6.05
C ALA A 187 14.65 0.17 -6.42
N THR A 188 13.36 -0.14 -6.51
CA THR A 188 12.88 -1.51 -6.81
C THR A 188 12.60 -1.77 -8.28
N GLY A 189 12.39 -0.72 -9.09
CA GLY A 189 12.00 -0.84 -10.50
C GLY A 189 12.98 -0.18 -11.46
N SER A 190 12.97 1.16 -11.52
CA SER A 190 13.68 1.92 -12.57
C SER A 190 15.18 1.80 -12.53
N VAL A 191 15.79 1.90 -11.35
CA VAL A 191 17.25 1.86 -11.22
C VAL A 191 17.77 0.46 -11.59
N PRO A 192 17.23 -0.66 -11.05
CA PRO A 192 17.59 -2.00 -11.51
C PRO A 192 17.52 -2.18 -13.03
N PHE A 193 16.48 -1.64 -13.66
CA PHE A 193 16.26 -1.70 -15.10
C PHE A 193 17.31 -0.89 -15.88
N LEU A 194 17.58 0.36 -15.49
CA LEU A 194 18.60 1.19 -16.12
C LEU A 194 20.02 0.65 -15.94
N LEU A 195 20.30 -0.04 -14.82
CA LEU A 195 21.57 -0.73 -14.61
C LEU A 195 21.70 -1.96 -15.53
N LYS A 196 20.64 -2.78 -15.71
CA LYS A 196 20.66 -3.92 -16.66
C LYS A 196 20.93 -3.45 -18.10
N GLY A 197 20.35 -2.32 -18.51
CA GLY A 197 20.59 -1.72 -19.83
C GLY A 197 22.04 -1.29 -20.09
N ALA A 198 22.86 -1.13 -19.05
CA ALA A 198 24.26 -0.70 -19.13
C ALA A 198 25.27 -1.88 -19.15
N HIS A 199 24.83 -3.10 -19.53
CA HIS A 199 25.64 -4.33 -19.53
C HIS A 199 26.20 -4.73 -18.14
N MET A 200 25.44 -4.49 -17.06
CA MET A 200 25.82 -4.97 -15.73
C MET A 200 25.31 -6.38 -15.45
N SER A 201 26.22 -7.23 -14.96
CA SER A 201 25.90 -8.58 -14.49
C SER A 201 24.80 -8.60 -13.41
N TYR A 202 24.02 -9.69 -13.38
CA TYR A 202 22.98 -9.89 -12.38
C TYR A 202 23.52 -9.94 -10.94
N SER A 203 24.81 -10.23 -10.74
CA SER A 203 25.47 -10.18 -9.43
C SER A 203 25.51 -8.74 -8.87
N ALA A 204 25.85 -7.75 -9.70
CA ALA A 204 25.82 -6.34 -9.32
C ALA A 204 24.38 -5.87 -8.99
N LEU A 205 23.40 -6.38 -9.73
CA LEU A 205 21.97 -6.15 -9.44
C LEU A 205 21.55 -6.78 -8.10
N GLY A 206 22.09 -7.96 -7.78
CA GLY A 206 21.94 -8.61 -6.48
C GLY A 206 22.49 -7.77 -5.32
N VAL A 207 23.70 -7.20 -5.47
CA VAL A 207 24.26 -6.25 -4.49
C VAL A 207 23.37 -5.02 -4.36
N PHE A 208 22.91 -4.45 -5.47
CA PHE A 208 22.01 -3.29 -5.45
C PHE A 208 20.69 -3.57 -4.72
N SER A 209 20.15 -4.79 -4.80
CA SER A 209 18.92 -5.17 -4.09
C SER A 209 19.02 -5.02 -2.56
N LEU A 210 20.23 -5.03 -2.00
CA LEU A 210 20.47 -4.75 -0.57
C LEU A 210 20.01 -3.34 -0.15
N ALA A 211 19.96 -2.39 -1.08
CA ALA A 211 19.40 -1.05 -0.82
C ALA A 211 17.93 -1.09 -0.37
N SER A 212 17.17 -2.13 -0.74
CA SER A 212 15.76 -2.28 -0.35
C SER A 212 15.55 -2.90 1.04
N TYR A 213 16.60 -3.44 1.68
CA TYR A 213 16.48 -4.15 2.95
C TYR A 213 15.98 -3.31 4.15
N PRO A 214 16.26 -1.99 4.28
CA PRO A 214 15.72 -1.19 5.38
C PRO A 214 14.20 -1.28 5.52
N TYR A 215 13.47 -1.30 4.40
CA TYR A 215 12.00 -1.43 4.40
C TYR A 215 11.48 -2.77 4.96
N SER A 216 12.34 -3.80 5.00
CA SER A 216 12.09 -5.12 5.60
C SER A 216 12.74 -5.29 6.98
N LEU A 217 13.44 -4.27 7.49
CA LEU A 217 14.13 -4.28 8.79
C LEU A 217 13.66 -3.15 9.73
N LYS A 218 12.69 -2.33 9.31
CA LYS A 218 12.19 -1.14 10.03
C LYS A 218 11.75 -1.39 11.48
N LEU A 219 11.34 -2.63 11.83
CA LEU A 219 11.06 -3.04 13.22
C LEU A 219 12.24 -2.82 14.18
N LEU A 220 13.49 -2.82 13.68
CA LEU A 220 14.68 -2.73 14.54
C LEU A 220 14.82 -1.35 15.17
N TRP A 221 14.36 -0.29 14.51
CA TRP A 221 14.44 1.09 15.01
C TRP A 221 13.08 1.76 15.22
N SER A 222 11.96 1.11 14.88
CA SER A 222 10.63 1.68 15.12
C SER A 222 10.34 2.04 16.59
N PRO A 223 10.83 1.32 17.61
CA PRO A 223 10.68 1.76 19.01
C PRO A 223 11.42 3.07 19.31
N VAL A 224 12.54 3.33 18.63
CA VAL A 224 13.29 4.59 18.74
C VAL A 224 12.50 5.74 18.10
N VAL A 225 11.89 5.50 16.94
CA VAL A 225 11.00 6.48 16.28
C VAL A 225 9.76 6.78 17.13
N ASP A 226 9.23 5.80 17.84
CA ASP A 226 8.09 5.98 18.72
C ASP A 226 8.43 6.70 20.04
N ALA A 227 9.62 6.47 20.62
CA ALA A 227 10.03 7.01 21.92
C ALA A 227 10.81 8.33 21.86
N VAL A 228 11.64 8.57 20.83
CA VAL A 228 12.51 9.77 20.75
C VAL A 228 11.83 10.84 19.90
N TRP A 229 11.28 11.88 20.52
CA TRP A 229 10.64 12.99 19.81
C TRP A 229 10.59 14.27 20.66
N THR A 230 10.29 15.41 20.02
CA THR A 230 10.31 16.73 20.67
C THR A 230 8.90 17.25 20.99
N PRO A 231 8.54 17.51 22.26
CA PRO A 231 7.21 18.01 22.65
C PRO A 231 6.74 19.29 21.96
N ARG A 232 7.66 20.12 21.46
CA ARG A 232 7.34 21.36 20.72
C ARG A 232 6.80 21.14 19.30
N LEU A 233 7.21 20.05 18.64
CA LEU A 233 6.82 19.77 17.25
C LEU A 233 5.68 18.75 17.13
N GLY A 234 5.47 17.95 18.18
CA GLY A 234 4.60 16.76 18.14
C GLY A 234 5.39 15.48 17.85
N ARG A 235 4.80 14.32 18.15
CA ARG A 235 5.45 13.00 18.12
C ARG A 235 5.77 12.57 16.69
N ARG A 236 4.86 12.78 15.74
CA ARG A 236 5.00 12.33 14.34
C ARG A 236 5.80 13.32 13.51
N LYS A 237 5.51 14.61 13.64
CA LYS A 237 6.25 15.69 12.96
C LYS A 237 7.73 15.73 13.29
N SER A 238 8.11 15.40 14.54
CA SER A 238 9.52 15.34 14.98
C SER A 238 10.37 14.40 14.12
N TRP A 239 9.78 13.38 13.49
CA TRP A 239 10.47 12.49 12.55
C TRP A 239 10.20 12.84 11.09
N ILE A 240 8.94 13.03 10.70
CA ILE A 240 8.56 13.23 9.29
C ILE A 240 9.30 14.44 8.70
N MET A 241 9.40 15.55 9.43
CA MET A 241 10.06 16.75 8.91
C MET A 241 11.56 16.58 8.62
N PRO A 242 12.43 16.17 9.58
CA PRO A 242 13.85 16.04 9.31
C PRO A 242 14.19 14.96 8.28
N ILE A 243 13.54 13.79 8.30
CA ILE A 243 13.84 12.71 7.34
C ILE A 243 13.37 13.04 5.92
N GLN A 244 12.26 13.76 5.77
CA GLN A 244 11.76 14.20 4.46
C GLN A 244 12.63 15.35 3.92
N MET A 245 13.09 16.28 4.78
CA MET A 245 14.10 17.28 4.40
C MET A 245 15.41 16.63 3.95
N LEU A 246 15.91 15.66 4.73
CA LEU A 246 17.16 14.95 4.46
C LEU A 246 17.07 14.08 3.19
N SER A 247 15.93 13.45 2.95
CA SER A 247 15.65 12.75 1.69
C SER A 247 15.61 13.71 0.51
N GLY A 248 14.98 14.89 0.67
CA GLY A 248 14.91 15.91 -0.37
C GLY A 248 16.29 16.42 -0.79
N LEU A 249 17.12 16.80 0.19
CA LEU A 249 18.51 17.21 -0.02
C LEU A 249 19.36 16.06 -0.60
N GLY A 250 19.19 14.84 -0.08
CA GLY A 250 19.86 13.65 -0.58
C GLY A 250 19.53 13.35 -2.04
N MET A 251 18.28 13.51 -2.46
CA MET A 251 17.86 13.35 -3.86
C MET A 251 18.37 14.46 -4.77
N ILE A 252 18.43 15.73 -4.32
CA ILE A 252 19.06 16.81 -5.09
C ILE A 252 20.56 16.54 -5.30
N TRP A 253 21.28 16.16 -4.22
CA TRP A 253 22.69 15.80 -4.31
C TRP A 253 22.92 14.60 -5.23
N LEU A 254 22.16 13.52 -5.01
CA LEU A 254 22.22 12.30 -5.82
C LEU A 254 21.92 12.62 -7.28
N GLY A 255 20.91 13.44 -7.54
CA GLY A 255 20.54 13.87 -8.89
C GLY A 255 21.67 14.54 -9.66
N SER A 256 22.52 15.33 -8.97
CA SER A 256 23.72 15.92 -9.59
C SER A 256 24.84 14.92 -9.92
N GLN A 257 24.96 13.84 -9.14
CA GLN A 257 26.06 12.87 -9.23
C GLN A 257 25.70 11.55 -9.93
N VAL A 258 24.41 11.25 -10.09
CA VAL A 258 23.92 9.91 -10.47
C VAL A 258 24.45 9.45 -11.83
N LYS A 259 24.56 10.34 -12.82
CA LYS A 259 25.11 10.02 -14.16
C LYS A 259 26.57 9.55 -14.06
N GLY A 260 27.38 10.20 -13.22
CA GLY A 260 28.76 9.79 -12.96
C GLY A 260 28.85 8.46 -12.20
N MET A 261 28.04 8.29 -11.14
CA MET A 261 28.06 7.06 -10.35
C MET A 261 27.57 5.83 -11.13
N MET A 262 26.58 5.95 -12.02
CA MET A 262 26.16 4.85 -12.89
C MET A 262 27.28 4.41 -13.85
N VAL A 263 28.04 5.35 -14.43
CA VAL A 263 29.19 5.04 -15.29
C VAL A 263 30.32 4.35 -14.50
N VAL A 264 30.55 4.73 -13.24
CA VAL A 264 31.55 4.06 -12.39
C VAL A 264 31.06 2.68 -11.92
N ALA A 265 29.77 2.50 -11.66
CA ALA A 265 29.17 1.21 -11.31
C ALA A 265 29.22 0.19 -12.45
N GLY A 266 29.14 0.64 -13.71
CA GLY A 266 29.21 -0.22 -14.90
C GLY A 266 30.63 -0.61 -15.37
N LYS A 267 31.69 -0.31 -14.62
CA LYS A 267 33.06 -0.76 -14.97
C LYS A 267 33.32 -2.18 -14.47
N GLU A 268 34.15 -2.93 -15.20
CA GLU A 268 34.33 -4.39 -15.04
C GLU A 268 34.66 -4.87 -13.61
N ASP A 269 35.38 -4.09 -12.81
CA ASP A 269 35.70 -4.42 -11.41
C ASP A 269 34.51 -4.36 -10.44
N GLY A 270 33.37 -3.79 -10.85
CA GLY A 270 32.17 -3.61 -10.01
C GLY A 270 32.35 -2.71 -8.77
N SER A 271 33.54 -2.17 -8.54
CA SER A 271 33.92 -1.42 -7.33
C SER A 271 33.03 -0.20 -7.03
N GLY A 272 32.44 0.40 -8.07
CA GLY A 272 31.47 1.49 -7.94
C GLY A 272 30.09 1.10 -7.39
N ILE A 273 29.67 -0.17 -7.48
CA ILE A 273 28.30 -0.57 -7.15
C ILE A 273 27.98 -0.38 -5.67
N TRP A 274 28.95 -0.56 -4.78
CA TRP A 274 28.75 -0.42 -3.32
C TRP A 274 28.50 1.03 -2.91
N GLY A 275 29.23 1.99 -3.49
CA GLY A 275 29.00 3.42 -3.23
C GLY A 275 27.63 3.89 -3.73
N PHE A 276 27.23 3.42 -4.92
CA PHE A 276 25.89 3.66 -5.45
C PHE A 276 24.80 3.02 -4.57
N THR A 277 24.96 1.75 -4.21
CA THR A 277 24.02 1.00 -3.34
C THR A 277 23.84 1.66 -1.98
N TRP A 278 24.90 2.22 -1.38
CA TRP A 278 24.80 2.92 -0.09
C TRP A 278 23.92 4.17 -0.14
N TRP A 279 23.98 4.95 -1.23
CA TRP A 279 23.10 6.12 -1.38
C TRP A 279 21.63 5.74 -1.55
N TRP A 280 21.34 4.66 -2.26
CA TRP A 280 19.98 4.13 -2.37
C TRP A 280 19.49 3.50 -1.07
N PHE A 281 20.36 2.77 -0.35
CA PHE A 281 20.08 2.26 1.00
C PHE A 281 19.71 3.41 1.94
N PHE A 282 20.45 4.52 1.90
CA PHE A 282 20.18 5.71 2.70
C PHE A 282 18.80 6.33 2.40
N LEU A 283 18.45 6.51 1.12
CA LEU A 283 17.12 7.01 0.73
C LEU A 283 16.00 6.05 1.16
N VAL A 284 16.16 4.75 0.97
CA VAL A 284 15.18 3.74 1.41
C VAL A 284 15.08 3.68 2.93
N PHE A 285 16.18 3.85 3.68
CA PHE A 285 16.19 3.91 5.14
C PHE A 285 15.45 5.14 5.68
N MET A 286 15.60 6.30 5.04
CA MET A 286 14.80 7.49 5.35
C MET A 286 13.31 7.25 5.07
N CYS A 287 12.97 6.61 3.94
CA CYS A 287 11.58 6.32 3.59
C CYS A 287 10.93 5.28 4.51
N ALA A 288 11.66 4.23 4.89
CA ALA A 288 11.23 3.26 5.89
C ALA A 288 11.01 3.92 7.27
N THR A 289 11.80 4.95 7.61
CA THR A 289 11.59 5.75 8.83
C THR A 289 10.37 6.66 8.73
N GLN A 290 10.09 7.20 7.54
CA GLN A 290 8.90 8.01 7.27
C GLN A 290 7.62 7.17 7.33
N ASP A 291 7.66 5.98 6.73
CA ASP A 291 6.59 4.99 6.73
C ASP A 291 6.19 4.60 8.17
N ILE A 292 7.15 4.34 9.09
CA ILE A 292 6.86 4.15 10.53
C ILE A 292 6.09 5.33 11.13
N ALA A 293 6.57 6.55 10.87
CA ALA A 293 6.00 7.75 11.47
C ALA A 293 4.61 8.08 10.89
N VAL A 294 4.36 7.78 9.61
CA VAL A 294 3.08 8.02 8.92
C VAL A 294 2.07 6.91 9.24
N ASP A 295 2.46 5.64 9.28
CA ASP A 295 1.64 4.51 9.80
C ASP A 295 1.12 4.85 11.20
N GLY A 296 2.03 5.24 12.09
CA GLY A 296 1.73 5.65 13.47
C GLY A 296 0.96 6.97 13.59
N TRP A 297 0.88 7.77 12.53
CA TRP A 297 0.05 8.98 12.47
C TRP A 297 -1.35 8.69 11.94
N ALA A 298 -1.50 7.79 10.97
CA ALA A 298 -2.78 7.46 10.37
C ALA A 298 -3.80 6.94 11.40
N LEU A 299 -3.32 6.19 12.42
CA LEU A 299 -4.14 5.70 13.54
C LEU A 299 -4.67 6.80 14.47
N THR A 300 -4.02 7.97 14.54
CA THR A 300 -4.44 9.09 15.40
C THR A 300 -5.06 10.26 14.63
N LEU A 301 -4.83 10.30 13.32
CA LEU A 301 -5.28 11.37 12.43
C LEU A 301 -6.69 11.11 11.85
N LEU A 302 -7.12 9.85 11.76
CA LEU A 302 -8.48 9.46 11.33
C LEU A 302 -9.36 9.11 12.53
N THR A 303 -10.64 9.47 12.45
CA THR A 303 -11.65 9.08 13.46
C THR A 303 -11.70 7.56 13.65
N PRO A 304 -11.87 7.01 14.88
CA PRO A 304 -11.81 5.56 15.13
C PRO A 304 -12.72 4.67 14.27
N GLY A 305 -13.89 5.15 13.85
CA GLY A 305 -14.79 4.43 12.93
C GLY A 305 -14.29 4.34 11.48
N ASN A 306 -13.30 5.17 11.12
CA ASN A 306 -12.80 5.39 9.75
C ASN A 306 -11.34 4.91 9.57
N ILE A 307 -10.72 4.28 10.57
CA ILE A 307 -9.32 3.82 10.54
C ILE A 307 -9.05 2.83 9.38
N SER A 308 -10.06 2.10 8.89
CA SER A 308 -9.95 1.26 7.68
C SER A 308 -9.47 2.04 6.44
N TYR A 309 -9.80 3.32 6.32
CA TYR A 309 -9.33 4.17 5.23
C TYR A 309 -7.82 4.47 5.30
N ALA A 310 -7.14 4.25 6.44
CA ALA A 310 -5.68 4.37 6.54
C ALA A 310 -4.96 3.42 5.57
N SER A 311 -5.38 2.14 5.51
CA SER A 311 -4.79 1.17 4.58
C SER A 311 -5.08 1.52 3.11
N THR A 312 -6.22 2.13 2.82
CA THR A 312 -6.54 2.62 1.47
C THR A 312 -5.65 3.80 1.10
N ALA A 313 -5.40 4.74 2.04
CA ALA A 313 -4.49 5.86 1.83
C ALA A 313 -3.05 5.40 1.56
N GLN A 314 -2.58 4.41 2.33
CA GLN A 314 -1.27 3.78 2.15
C GLN A 314 -1.15 3.12 0.78
N THR A 315 -2.12 2.28 0.41
CA THR A 315 -2.13 1.57 -0.89
C THR A 315 -2.13 2.58 -2.05
N VAL A 316 -3.10 3.50 -2.10
CA VAL A 316 -3.24 4.47 -3.19
C VAL A 316 -2.03 5.39 -3.29
N GLY A 317 -1.51 5.88 -2.15
CA GLY A 317 -0.32 6.73 -2.15
C GLY A 317 0.92 5.98 -2.62
N LEU A 318 1.30 4.90 -1.94
CA LEU A 318 2.54 4.16 -2.21
C LEU A 318 2.58 3.63 -3.64
N THR A 319 1.50 2.96 -4.10
CA THR A 319 1.36 2.49 -5.49
C THR A 319 1.52 3.65 -6.48
N ALA A 320 0.83 4.78 -6.29
CA ALA A 320 0.92 5.89 -7.24
C ALA A 320 2.31 6.53 -7.28
N GLY A 321 3.01 6.62 -6.15
CA GLY A 321 4.41 7.07 -6.10
C GLY A 321 5.34 6.09 -6.80
N GLN A 322 5.18 4.79 -6.54
CA GLN A 322 5.97 3.74 -7.18
C GLN A 322 5.74 3.69 -8.69
N PHE A 323 4.49 3.78 -9.15
CA PHE A 323 4.15 3.80 -10.58
C PHE A 323 4.71 5.04 -11.30
N MET A 324 4.56 6.22 -10.69
CA MET A 324 5.12 7.47 -11.21
C MET A 324 6.64 7.37 -11.39
N SER A 325 7.31 6.66 -10.48
CA SER A 325 8.77 6.52 -10.42
C SER A 325 9.34 5.28 -11.05
N TYR A 326 8.50 4.29 -11.37
CA TYR A 326 8.85 3.11 -12.14
C TYR A 326 8.48 3.34 -13.61
N THR A 327 7.21 3.12 -13.94
CA THR A 327 6.72 3.07 -15.33
C THR A 327 6.78 4.41 -16.04
N VAL A 328 6.23 5.47 -15.43
CA VAL A 328 6.17 6.79 -16.11
C VAL A 328 7.56 7.40 -16.24
N PHE A 329 8.39 7.25 -15.20
CA PHE A 329 9.79 7.66 -15.29
C PHE A 329 10.57 6.87 -16.36
N LEU A 330 10.46 5.54 -16.44
CA LEU A 330 11.16 4.77 -17.48
C LEU A 330 10.69 5.15 -18.89
N ALA A 331 9.38 5.35 -19.11
CA ALA A 331 8.86 5.83 -20.38
C ALA A 331 9.45 7.21 -20.74
N PHE A 332 9.49 8.16 -19.82
CA PHE A 332 10.10 9.48 -20.05
C PHE A 332 11.63 9.47 -20.10
N ASN A 333 12.29 8.42 -19.61
CA ASN A 333 13.73 8.23 -19.69
C ASN A 333 14.17 7.58 -21.01
N SER A 334 13.29 6.78 -21.64
CA SER A 334 13.54 6.18 -22.96
C SER A 334 13.66 7.26 -24.06
N PRO A 335 14.74 7.26 -24.86
CA PRO A 335 14.87 8.18 -25.99
C PRO A 335 13.90 7.83 -27.12
N ASP A 336 13.63 6.55 -27.36
CA ASP A 336 12.74 6.10 -28.44
C ASP A 336 11.30 6.54 -28.19
N PHE A 337 10.81 6.35 -26.95
CA PHE A 337 9.49 6.85 -26.53
C PHE A 337 9.42 8.39 -26.63
N ALA A 338 10.46 9.10 -26.20
CA ALA A 338 10.55 10.55 -26.30
C ALA A 338 10.49 11.04 -27.76
N ASN A 339 11.23 10.38 -28.65
CA ASN A 339 11.33 10.73 -30.07
C ASN A 339 10.06 10.35 -30.85
N LYS A 340 9.36 9.29 -30.45
CA LYS A 340 8.12 8.80 -31.08
C LYS A 340 6.87 9.61 -30.70
N TYR A 341 6.78 10.07 -29.45
CA TYR A 341 5.56 10.69 -28.93
C TYR A 341 5.68 12.19 -28.57
N PHE A 342 6.88 12.71 -28.30
CA PHE A 342 7.06 14.06 -27.72
C PHE A 342 7.97 15.01 -28.51
N ARG A 343 8.83 14.52 -29.41
CA ARG A 343 9.77 15.35 -30.17
C ARG A 343 9.55 15.29 -31.67
N ALA A 344 9.62 16.45 -32.32
CA ALA A 344 9.70 16.53 -33.78
C ALA A 344 11.12 16.32 -34.34
N VAL A 345 12.15 16.46 -33.49
CA VAL A 345 13.57 16.25 -33.86
C VAL A 345 14.14 15.16 -32.95
N PRO A 346 14.69 14.06 -33.49
CA PRO A 346 15.27 12.97 -32.69
C PRO A 346 16.45 13.44 -31.84
N SER A 347 16.53 12.94 -30.60
CA SER A 347 17.67 13.13 -29.71
C SER A 347 17.93 11.88 -28.87
N THR A 348 19.18 11.69 -28.44
CA THR A 348 19.68 10.44 -27.83
C THR A 348 19.43 10.31 -26.33
N GLU A 349 19.03 11.38 -25.64
CA GLU A 349 18.60 11.33 -24.23
C GLU A 349 17.06 11.36 -24.12
N GLY A 350 16.46 10.72 -23.11
CA GLY A 350 15.02 10.83 -22.83
C GLY A 350 14.54 12.26 -22.53
N ILE A 351 13.23 12.42 -22.30
CA ILE A 351 12.64 13.70 -21.85
C ILE A 351 13.20 14.09 -20.49
N MET A 352 13.36 13.11 -19.60
CA MET A 352 13.79 13.31 -18.23
C MET A 352 14.86 12.30 -17.84
N THR A 353 16.04 12.81 -17.49
CA THR A 353 17.14 11.99 -16.95
C THR A 353 16.87 11.59 -15.50
N LEU A 354 17.47 10.50 -15.03
CA LEU A 354 17.40 10.10 -13.61
C LEU A 354 17.85 11.25 -12.67
N GLY A 355 18.86 12.02 -13.09
CA GLY A 355 19.34 13.19 -12.34
C GLY A 355 18.31 14.32 -12.24
N GLY A 356 17.63 14.62 -13.35
CA GLY A 356 16.54 15.60 -13.38
C GLY A 356 15.34 15.16 -12.54
N TYR A 357 14.96 13.87 -12.62
CA TYR A 357 13.86 13.29 -11.84
C TYR A 357 14.10 13.37 -10.33
N LEU A 358 15.29 12.95 -9.89
CA LEU A 358 15.70 13.04 -8.48
C LEU A 358 15.74 14.49 -7.99
N SER A 359 16.23 15.42 -8.80
CA SER A 359 16.26 16.85 -8.46
C SER A 359 14.85 17.43 -8.31
N PHE A 360 13.93 17.09 -9.21
CA PHE A 360 12.52 17.51 -9.15
C PHE A 360 11.83 16.99 -7.88
N TRP A 361 11.92 15.69 -7.60
CA TRP A 361 11.31 15.12 -6.39
C TRP A 361 12.00 15.55 -5.11
N GLY A 362 13.30 15.83 -5.14
CA GLY A 362 14.02 16.42 -4.02
C GLY A 362 13.46 17.78 -3.62
N TRP A 363 13.19 18.66 -4.58
CA TRP A 363 12.48 19.93 -4.33
C TRP A 363 11.03 19.72 -3.88
N ALA A 364 10.28 18.80 -4.48
CA ALA A 364 8.92 18.48 -4.06
C ALA A 364 8.86 18.01 -2.60
N TYR A 365 9.80 17.15 -2.18
CA TYR A 365 9.98 16.70 -0.79
C TYR A 365 10.16 17.89 0.17
N ILE A 366 11.04 18.84 -0.17
CA ILE A 366 11.31 20.05 0.62
C ILE A 366 10.05 20.93 0.70
N ILE A 367 9.38 21.19 -0.42
CA ILE A 367 8.16 22.02 -0.48
C ILE A 367 7.04 21.42 0.37
N VAL A 368 6.78 20.11 0.26
CA VAL A 368 5.77 19.43 1.08
C VAL A 368 6.18 19.41 2.56
N THR A 369 7.48 19.31 2.88
CA THR A 369 7.97 19.39 4.26
C THR A 369 7.69 20.77 4.88
N LEU A 370 7.95 21.84 4.13
CA LEU A 370 7.67 23.22 4.56
C LEU A 370 6.16 23.46 4.70
N GLY A 371 5.35 22.97 3.75
CA GLY A 371 3.89 22.99 3.85
C GLY A 371 3.37 22.24 5.09
N LEU A 372 3.95 21.07 5.41
CA LEU A 372 3.62 20.29 6.59
C LEU A 372 3.99 21.02 7.89
N ALA A 373 5.13 21.72 7.90
CA ALA A 373 5.59 22.52 9.03
C ALA A 373 4.61 23.65 9.36
N LEU A 374 4.16 24.37 8.32
CA LEU A 374 3.35 25.59 8.44
C LEU A 374 1.83 25.33 8.59
N LEU A 375 1.26 24.40 7.81
CA LEU A 375 -0.20 24.28 7.63
C LEU A 375 -0.88 23.29 8.58
N LYS A 376 -0.12 22.37 9.19
CA LYS A 376 -0.63 21.40 10.15
C LYS A 376 -0.06 21.74 11.53
N GLN A 377 -0.87 21.61 12.57
CA GLN A 377 -0.36 21.49 13.95
C GLN A 377 -0.67 20.08 14.46
N GLU A 378 0.19 19.58 15.34
CA GLU A 378 0.04 18.29 16.01
C GLU A 378 -0.17 18.56 17.51
N GLU A 379 -1.08 17.83 18.15
CA GLU A 379 -1.38 18.02 19.57
C GLU A 379 -0.13 17.79 20.42
N LYS A 380 0.14 18.74 21.33
CA LYS A 380 1.23 18.61 22.29
C LYS A 380 0.86 17.49 23.27
N THR A 381 1.70 16.46 23.32
CA THR A 381 1.63 15.39 24.31
C THR A 381 2.89 15.47 25.20
N LYS A 382 2.90 14.80 26.36
CA LYS A 382 4.15 14.59 27.12
C LYS A 382 4.74 13.24 26.76
N ASN A 383 6.07 13.17 26.80
CA ASN A 383 6.81 11.95 26.53
C ASN A 383 7.11 11.26 27.87
N GLU A 384 6.52 10.09 28.11
CA GLU A 384 6.70 9.30 29.34
C GLU A 384 7.35 7.93 29.08
N ASP A 385 7.37 7.46 27.82
CA ASP A 385 7.87 6.14 27.46
C ASP A 385 9.40 6.15 27.21
N GLY A 386 10.14 5.36 27.99
CA GLY A 386 11.55 5.08 27.70
C GLY A 386 11.71 4.19 26.46
N ILE A 387 12.80 4.37 25.70
CA ILE A 387 13.13 3.54 24.52
C ILE A 387 13.05 2.04 24.89
N TRP A 388 13.63 1.66 26.03
CA TRP A 388 13.63 0.29 26.54
C TRP A 388 12.23 -0.23 26.92
N ASP A 389 11.32 0.64 27.33
CA ASP A 389 9.95 0.25 27.68
C ASP A 389 9.16 -0.08 26.40
N VAL A 390 9.33 0.71 25.33
CA VAL A 390 8.74 0.38 24.01
C VAL A 390 9.32 -0.93 23.44
N TYR A 391 10.63 -1.19 23.58
CA TYR A 391 11.20 -2.51 23.24
C TYR A 391 10.65 -3.64 24.12
N ARG A 392 10.48 -3.44 25.43
CA ARG A 392 9.91 -4.43 26.36
C ARG A 392 8.46 -4.77 25.98
N VAL A 393 7.67 -3.76 25.62
CA VAL A 393 6.31 -3.92 25.14
C VAL A 393 6.27 -4.68 23.80
N MET A 394 7.11 -4.31 22.82
CA MET A 394 7.22 -5.02 21.55
C MET A 394 7.60 -6.50 21.75
N TRP A 395 8.52 -6.77 22.69
CA TRP A 395 8.88 -8.13 23.09
C TRP A 395 7.72 -8.90 23.75
N GLY A 396 6.87 -8.20 24.52
CA GLY A 396 5.61 -8.72 25.05
C GLY A 396 4.63 -9.13 23.94
N VAL A 397 4.45 -8.29 22.91
CA VAL A 397 3.61 -8.62 21.73
C VAL A 397 4.14 -9.87 21.01
N LEU A 398 5.45 -10.00 20.84
CA LEU A 398 6.10 -11.16 20.22
C LEU A 398 5.92 -12.48 21.00
N LYS A 399 5.61 -12.44 22.30
CA LYS A 399 5.28 -13.63 23.11
C LYS A 399 3.84 -14.11 22.92
N LEU A 400 2.95 -13.29 22.34
CA LEU A 400 1.55 -13.70 22.13
C LEU A 400 1.46 -14.80 21.05
N LYS A 401 0.94 -15.97 21.41
CA LYS A 401 0.81 -17.13 20.49
C LYS A 401 0.07 -16.80 19.18
N ASN A 402 -0.89 -15.88 19.23
CA ASN A 402 -1.65 -15.42 18.06
C ASN A 402 -0.77 -14.59 17.11
N ILE A 403 0.13 -13.76 17.66
CA ILE A 403 1.12 -13.01 16.90
C ILE A 403 2.22 -13.93 16.36
N GLN A 404 2.67 -14.93 17.11
CA GLN A 404 3.61 -15.92 16.59
C GLN A 404 3.00 -16.68 15.40
N THR A 405 1.72 -17.04 15.48
CA THR A 405 0.98 -17.67 14.37
C THR A 405 0.87 -16.73 13.16
N ILE A 406 0.55 -15.43 13.37
CA ILE A 406 0.48 -14.49 12.26
C ILE A 406 1.86 -14.26 11.62
N ILE A 407 2.93 -14.20 12.42
CA ILE A 407 4.31 -14.04 11.95
C ILE A 407 4.72 -15.22 11.06
N ILE A 408 4.44 -16.45 11.49
CA ILE A 408 4.70 -17.66 10.69
C ILE A 408 3.97 -17.59 9.35
N ILE A 409 2.67 -17.23 9.35
CA ILE A 409 1.90 -17.07 8.10
C ILE A 409 2.57 -16.07 7.16
N HIS A 410 2.95 -14.88 7.65
CA HIS A 410 3.58 -13.84 6.81
C HIS A 410 4.92 -14.29 6.20
N LEU A 411 5.74 -15.01 6.98
CA LEU A 411 7.06 -15.46 6.53
C LEU A 411 6.99 -16.56 5.45
N ILE A 412 5.97 -17.42 5.48
CA ILE A 412 5.82 -18.52 4.51
C ILE A 412 4.91 -18.18 3.32
N ALA A 413 3.95 -17.26 3.49
CA ALA A 413 2.88 -17.03 2.52
C ALA A 413 3.40 -16.64 1.12
N LYS A 414 4.40 -15.76 1.03
CA LYS A 414 4.86 -15.22 -0.26
C LYS A 414 5.73 -16.18 -1.07
N ILE A 415 6.24 -17.25 -0.45
CA ILE A 415 7.05 -18.29 -1.14
C ILE A 415 6.27 -18.89 -2.33
N GLY A 416 4.94 -18.99 -2.23
CA GLY A 416 4.08 -19.63 -3.24
C GLY A 416 4.13 -19.02 -4.64
N PHE A 417 4.41 -17.72 -4.74
CA PHE A 417 4.42 -16.94 -6.00
C PHE A 417 5.72 -16.12 -6.15
N GLN A 418 6.72 -16.40 -5.32
CA GLN A 418 7.99 -15.66 -5.29
C GLN A 418 8.77 -15.74 -6.62
N ALA A 419 8.74 -16.89 -7.29
CA ALA A 419 9.39 -17.05 -8.59
C ALA A 419 8.72 -16.20 -9.67
N ASN A 420 7.38 -16.06 -9.64
CA ASN A 420 6.66 -15.15 -10.53
C ASN A 420 7.11 -13.70 -10.29
N ASP A 421 6.96 -13.21 -9.06
CA ASP A 421 7.28 -11.83 -8.66
C ASP A 421 8.77 -11.45 -8.81
N ALA A 422 9.66 -12.45 -8.86
CA ALA A 422 11.09 -12.24 -8.99
C ALA A 422 11.64 -12.35 -10.42
N VAL A 423 11.05 -13.22 -11.25
CA VAL A 423 11.72 -13.71 -12.47
C VAL A 423 10.89 -13.52 -13.75
N THR A 424 9.55 -13.57 -13.70
CA THR A 424 8.71 -13.54 -14.92
C THR A 424 9.01 -12.36 -15.85
N ASN A 425 8.99 -11.14 -15.33
CA ASN A 425 9.24 -9.93 -16.13
C ASN A 425 10.66 -9.91 -16.72
N LEU A 426 11.65 -10.42 -15.98
CA LEU A 426 13.02 -10.56 -16.48
C LEU A 426 13.10 -11.63 -17.59
N LYS A 427 12.36 -12.73 -17.45
CA LYS A 427 12.31 -13.82 -18.42
C LYS A 427 11.59 -13.43 -19.71
N LEU A 428 10.55 -12.61 -19.64
CA LEU A 428 9.88 -12.03 -20.81
C LEU A 428 10.86 -11.16 -21.60
N ILE A 429 11.59 -10.25 -20.94
CA ILE A 429 12.63 -9.43 -21.59
C ILE A 429 13.71 -10.33 -22.22
N ASP A 430 14.20 -11.33 -21.50
CA ASP A 430 15.24 -12.26 -21.99
C ASP A 430 14.78 -13.14 -23.17
N LYS A 431 13.46 -13.30 -23.39
CA LYS A 431 12.88 -13.93 -24.59
C LYS A 431 12.66 -12.97 -25.77
N GLY A 432 12.84 -11.65 -25.57
CA GLY A 432 12.64 -10.63 -26.60
C GLY A 432 11.32 -9.85 -26.47
N PHE A 433 10.60 -9.92 -25.34
CA PHE A 433 9.53 -8.98 -25.05
C PHE A 433 10.11 -7.57 -24.94
N SER A 434 9.56 -6.60 -25.69
CA SER A 434 10.19 -5.28 -25.76
C SER A 434 10.03 -4.50 -24.46
N GLN A 435 10.97 -3.60 -24.21
CA GLN A 435 10.90 -2.68 -23.07
C GLN A 435 9.73 -1.70 -23.19
N GLU A 436 9.33 -1.32 -24.41
CA GLU A 436 8.16 -0.49 -24.68
C GLU A 436 6.86 -1.24 -24.32
N ASP A 437 6.72 -2.51 -24.71
CA ASP A 437 5.53 -3.32 -24.44
C ASP A 437 5.34 -3.60 -22.95
N LEU A 438 6.44 -3.78 -22.21
CA LEU A 438 6.40 -3.91 -20.75
C LEU A 438 5.97 -2.60 -20.08
N ALA A 439 6.53 -1.47 -20.49
CA ALA A 439 6.12 -0.15 -19.98
C ALA A 439 4.65 0.15 -20.31
N LEU A 440 4.18 -0.20 -21.53
CA LEU A 440 2.79 -0.09 -21.94
C LEU A 440 1.87 -0.98 -21.10
N THR A 441 2.29 -2.22 -20.80
CA THR A 441 1.52 -3.15 -19.96
C THR A 441 1.27 -2.56 -18.57
N VAL A 442 2.32 -2.07 -17.89
CA VAL A 442 2.16 -1.49 -16.55
C VAL A 442 1.41 -0.15 -16.60
N LEU A 443 1.56 0.64 -17.68
CA LEU A 443 0.79 1.88 -17.89
C LEU A 443 -0.71 1.62 -18.02
N ILE A 444 -1.10 0.52 -18.68
CA ILE A 444 -2.49 0.09 -18.81
C ILE A 444 -3.03 -0.47 -17.48
N ASP A 445 -2.21 -1.19 -16.71
CA ASP A 445 -2.61 -1.78 -15.43
C ASP A 445 -2.92 -0.72 -14.34
N PHE A 446 -2.14 0.36 -14.26
CA PHE A 446 -2.22 1.33 -13.16
C PHE A 446 -3.61 1.93 -12.87
N PRO A 447 -4.42 2.37 -13.86
CA PRO A 447 -5.81 2.78 -13.62
C PRO A 447 -6.69 1.66 -13.01
N PHE A 448 -6.45 0.40 -13.41
CA PHE A 448 -7.11 -0.74 -12.79
C PHE A 448 -6.59 -0.95 -11.37
N GLU A 449 -5.28 -0.92 -11.12
CA GLU A 449 -4.71 -1.09 -9.77
C GLU A 449 -5.32 -0.10 -8.75
N ILE A 450 -5.42 1.19 -9.10
CA ILE A 450 -6.07 2.19 -8.24
C ILE A 450 -7.55 1.88 -8.01
N GLY A 451 -8.31 1.62 -9.09
CA GLY A 451 -9.74 1.34 -9.00
C GLY A 451 -10.02 0.07 -8.17
N LEU A 452 -9.25 -0.98 -8.41
CA LEU A 452 -9.34 -2.26 -7.72
C LEU A 452 -8.88 -2.17 -6.27
N GLY A 453 -7.89 -1.32 -5.94
CA GLY A 453 -7.51 -1.01 -4.57
C GLY A 453 -8.64 -0.37 -3.77
N TYR A 454 -9.40 0.57 -4.37
CA TYR A 454 -10.61 1.12 -3.77
C TYR A 454 -11.69 0.05 -3.53
N TYR A 455 -11.96 -0.81 -4.53
CA TYR A 455 -12.92 -1.91 -4.37
C TYR A 455 -12.48 -2.95 -3.33
N ALA A 456 -11.19 -3.30 -3.27
CA ALA A 456 -10.63 -4.17 -2.25
C ALA A 456 -10.82 -3.59 -0.84
N GLY A 457 -10.67 -2.27 -0.67
CA GLY A 457 -10.98 -1.56 0.58
C GLY A 457 -12.47 -1.68 0.96
N LYS A 458 -13.38 -1.47 0.00
CA LYS A 458 -14.82 -1.65 0.22
C LYS A 458 -15.21 -3.11 0.51
N TRP A 459 -14.49 -4.08 -0.08
CA TRP A 459 -14.68 -5.50 0.20
C TRP A 459 -14.12 -5.91 1.56
N SER A 460 -13.09 -5.24 2.10
CA SER A 460 -12.53 -5.55 3.42
C SER A 460 -13.39 -5.06 4.60
N THR A 461 -14.34 -4.14 4.35
CA THR A 461 -15.39 -3.77 5.31
C THR A 461 -16.63 -4.66 5.18
N THR A 462 -16.99 -5.08 3.97
CA THR A 462 -18.16 -5.95 3.69
C THR A 462 -17.89 -7.41 4.06
N TYR A 463 -16.73 -7.93 3.67
CA TYR A 463 -16.27 -9.28 3.96
C TYR A 463 -15.17 -9.24 5.01
N THR A 464 -14.97 -10.36 5.69
CA THR A 464 -13.95 -10.43 6.75
C THR A 464 -12.53 -10.44 6.15
N PRO A 465 -11.59 -9.60 6.63
CA PRO A 465 -10.32 -9.35 5.92
C PRO A 465 -9.47 -10.59 5.60
N MET A 466 -9.28 -11.52 6.54
CA MET A 466 -8.50 -12.75 6.27
C MET A 466 -9.19 -13.71 5.30
N ARG A 467 -10.53 -13.65 5.16
CA ARG A 467 -11.23 -14.40 4.11
C ARG A 467 -10.95 -13.82 2.73
N LEU A 468 -10.97 -12.48 2.60
CA LEU A 468 -10.61 -11.77 1.37
C LEU A 468 -9.13 -12.00 1.00
N TRP A 469 -8.24 -11.97 1.99
CA TRP A 469 -6.82 -12.32 1.85
C TRP A 469 -6.62 -13.75 1.33
N CYS A 470 -7.36 -14.73 1.88
CA CYS A 470 -7.34 -16.11 1.39
C CYS A 470 -7.80 -16.26 -0.07
N TRP A 471 -8.75 -15.43 -0.54
CA TRP A 471 -9.15 -15.41 -1.95
C TRP A 471 -8.06 -14.81 -2.84
N GLY A 472 -7.47 -13.68 -2.43
CA GLY A 472 -6.31 -13.08 -3.10
C GLY A 472 -5.14 -14.04 -3.22
N PHE A 473 -4.86 -14.82 -2.17
CA PHE A 473 -3.80 -15.84 -2.16
C PHE A 473 -4.01 -16.91 -3.23
N VAL A 474 -5.21 -17.48 -3.34
CA VAL A 474 -5.52 -18.48 -4.38
C VAL A 474 -5.42 -17.84 -5.77
N GLY A 475 -5.88 -16.59 -5.92
CA GLY A 475 -5.69 -15.80 -7.14
C GLY A 475 -4.22 -15.65 -7.52
N ARG A 476 -3.32 -15.35 -6.57
CA ARG A 476 -1.87 -15.23 -6.79
C ARG A 476 -1.22 -16.55 -7.23
N LEU A 477 -1.64 -17.69 -6.67
CA LEU A 477 -1.18 -19.00 -7.13
C LEU A 477 -1.61 -19.28 -8.58
N LEU A 478 -2.86 -18.97 -8.92
CA LEU A 478 -3.35 -19.09 -10.30
C LEU A 478 -2.59 -18.15 -11.25
N ALA A 479 -2.34 -16.89 -10.84
CA ALA A 479 -1.53 -15.94 -11.59
C ALA A 479 -0.11 -16.47 -11.83
N ALA A 480 0.54 -17.08 -10.83
CA ALA A 480 1.87 -17.69 -10.99
C ALA A 480 1.90 -18.86 -11.98
N VAL A 481 0.80 -19.62 -12.13
CA VAL A 481 0.67 -20.65 -13.17
C VAL A 481 0.42 -20.02 -14.55
N ILE A 482 -0.46 -19.02 -14.64
CA ILE A 482 -0.77 -18.31 -15.89
C ILE A 482 0.50 -17.60 -16.41
N ALA A 483 1.24 -16.88 -15.57
CA ALA A 483 2.53 -16.26 -15.88
C ALA A 483 3.52 -17.24 -16.52
N GLN A 484 3.66 -18.43 -15.95
CA GLN A 484 4.51 -19.48 -16.50
C GLN A 484 4.02 -19.96 -17.88
N ILE A 485 2.70 -20.11 -18.07
CA ILE A 485 2.11 -20.45 -19.37
C ILE A 485 2.38 -19.33 -20.39
N THR A 486 2.17 -18.06 -20.03
CA THR A 486 2.46 -16.88 -20.86
C THR A 486 3.92 -16.85 -21.30
N VAL A 487 4.87 -17.17 -20.42
CA VAL A 487 6.29 -17.29 -20.78
C VAL A 487 6.53 -18.48 -21.70
N ILE A 488 5.85 -19.62 -21.53
CA ILE A 488 6.02 -20.81 -22.40
C ILE A 488 5.53 -20.53 -23.83
N ILE A 489 4.35 -19.94 -24.01
CA ILE A 489 3.73 -19.68 -25.32
C ILE A 489 4.31 -18.40 -25.99
N PHE A 490 5.53 -17.98 -25.62
CA PHE A 490 6.18 -16.84 -26.25
C PHE A 490 6.39 -17.10 -27.76
N PRO A 491 5.84 -16.26 -28.67
CA PRO A 491 5.88 -16.49 -30.11
C PRO A 491 7.29 -16.33 -30.72
N ALA A 492 7.70 -17.29 -31.54
CA ALA A 492 9.00 -17.27 -32.21
C ALA A 492 9.17 -16.14 -33.25
N ASN A 493 8.07 -15.58 -33.75
CA ASN A 493 8.08 -14.51 -34.77
C ASN A 493 8.09 -13.09 -34.17
N GLY A 494 8.18 -12.95 -32.84
CA GLY A 494 8.08 -11.66 -32.14
C GLY A 494 6.68 -11.38 -31.57
N VAL A 495 6.55 -10.23 -30.90
CA VAL A 495 5.37 -9.86 -30.10
C VAL A 495 4.19 -9.47 -30.99
N ASP A 496 3.26 -10.41 -31.20
CA ASP A 496 1.95 -10.13 -31.82
C ASP A 496 0.99 -9.42 -30.84
N THR A 497 0.01 -8.70 -31.39
CA THR A 497 -1.08 -8.06 -30.61
C THR A 497 -1.84 -9.04 -29.72
N TRP A 498 -2.06 -10.28 -30.16
CA TRP A 498 -2.75 -11.28 -29.33
C TRP A 498 -1.92 -11.66 -28.09
N TYR A 499 -0.59 -11.77 -28.25
CA TYR A 499 0.31 -12.11 -27.16
C TYR A 499 0.42 -10.96 -26.17
N LEU A 500 0.51 -9.72 -26.67
CA LEU A 500 0.48 -8.52 -25.85
C LEU A 500 -0.81 -8.44 -25.00
N LEU A 501 -1.97 -8.75 -25.57
CA LEU A 501 -3.24 -8.81 -24.82
C LEU A 501 -3.24 -9.90 -23.74
N VAL A 502 -2.62 -11.05 -23.98
CA VAL A 502 -2.46 -12.11 -22.97
C VAL A 502 -1.54 -11.66 -21.83
N VAL A 503 -0.41 -11.02 -22.14
CA VAL A 503 0.50 -10.44 -21.13
C VAL A 503 -0.21 -9.36 -20.30
N ILE A 504 -0.97 -8.47 -20.93
CA ILE A 504 -1.75 -7.44 -20.22
C ILE A 504 -2.81 -8.06 -19.30
N ALA A 505 -3.55 -9.06 -19.78
CA ALA A 505 -4.58 -9.73 -18.98
C ALA A 505 -4.00 -10.52 -17.79
N GLU A 506 -2.86 -11.20 -17.98
CA GLU A 506 -2.12 -11.88 -16.90
C GLU A 506 -1.63 -10.87 -15.86
N HIS A 507 -1.00 -9.78 -16.32
CA HIS A 507 -0.44 -8.75 -15.43
C HIS A 507 -1.53 -8.11 -14.57
N ILE A 508 -2.64 -7.64 -15.17
CA ILE A 508 -3.77 -7.05 -14.45
C ILE A 508 -4.34 -8.04 -13.42
N PHE A 509 -4.44 -9.34 -13.75
CA PHE A 509 -4.92 -10.35 -12.81
C PHE A 509 -3.94 -10.60 -11.66
N SER A 510 -2.63 -10.62 -11.94
CA SER A 510 -1.57 -10.77 -10.95
C SER A 510 -1.52 -9.57 -9.99
N THR A 511 -1.53 -8.35 -10.52
CA THR A 511 -1.58 -7.10 -9.74
C THR A 511 -2.86 -7.01 -8.93
N PHE A 512 -4.03 -7.25 -9.53
CA PHE A 512 -5.32 -7.27 -8.82
C PHE A 512 -5.30 -8.17 -7.58
N THR A 513 -4.88 -9.42 -7.74
CA THR A 513 -4.88 -10.40 -6.66
C THR A 513 -3.84 -10.05 -5.59
N ASN A 514 -2.72 -9.43 -5.97
CA ASN A 514 -1.76 -8.84 -5.04
C ASN A 514 -2.33 -7.66 -4.24
N THR A 515 -3.00 -6.71 -4.90
CA THR A 515 -3.61 -5.54 -4.26
C THR A 515 -4.74 -5.93 -3.31
N VAL A 516 -5.59 -6.89 -3.69
CA VAL A 516 -6.61 -7.47 -2.78
C VAL A 516 -5.95 -8.08 -1.54
N MET A 517 -4.86 -8.83 -1.72
CA MET A 517 -4.13 -9.45 -0.62
C MET A 517 -3.46 -8.39 0.28
N PHE A 518 -2.86 -7.33 -0.29
CA PHE A 518 -2.24 -6.23 0.47
C PHE A 518 -3.26 -5.43 1.29
N VAL A 519 -4.34 -4.96 0.65
CA VAL A 519 -5.39 -4.19 1.36
C VAL A 519 -6.03 -5.02 2.46
N ALA A 520 -6.30 -6.30 2.21
CA ALA A 520 -6.89 -7.20 3.19
C ALA A 520 -6.00 -7.47 4.41
N ILE A 521 -4.67 -7.61 4.23
CA ILE A 521 -3.75 -7.84 5.36
C ILE A 521 -3.53 -6.55 6.17
N SER A 522 -3.37 -5.41 5.51
CA SER A 522 -3.21 -4.11 6.18
C SER A 522 -4.47 -3.69 6.96
N ALA A 523 -5.67 -3.93 6.40
CA ALA A 523 -6.93 -3.73 7.12
C ALA A 523 -7.07 -4.66 8.34
N PHE A 524 -6.54 -5.88 8.28
CA PHE A 524 -6.50 -6.77 9.43
C PHE A 524 -5.52 -6.30 10.50
N HIS A 525 -4.31 -5.90 10.12
CA HIS A 525 -3.31 -5.32 11.03
C HIS A 525 -3.88 -4.11 11.78
N ALA A 526 -4.47 -3.15 11.06
CA ALA A 526 -5.07 -1.94 11.63
C ALA A 526 -6.22 -2.23 12.61
N ARG A 527 -6.91 -3.37 12.44
CA ARG A 527 -7.99 -3.82 13.33
C ARG A 527 -7.48 -4.50 14.60
N ILE A 528 -6.32 -5.18 14.57
CA ILE A 528 -5.77 -5.90 15.73
C ILE A 528 -4.75 -5.10 16.54
N ALA A 529 -4.15 -4.06 15.96
CA ALA A 529 -3.22 -3.19 16.66
C ALA A 529 -3.89 -2.46 17.82
N ASP A 530 -3.25 -2.46 18.99
CA ASP A 530 -3.75 -1.71 20.15
C ASP A 530 -3.51 -0.20 19.93
N PRO A 531 -4.52 0.68 20.04
CA PRO A 531 -4.35 2.11 19.78
C PRO A 531 -3.33 2.81 20.71
N VAL A 532 -2.99 2.24 21.88
CA VAL A 532 -1.97 2.80 22.78
C VAL A 532 -0.55 2.54 22.24
N ILE A 533 -0.33 1.37 21.61
CA ILE A 533 0.97 0.87 21.13
C ILE A 533 0.98 0.82 19.57
N GLY A 534 0.01 1.47 18.93
CA GLY A 534 -0.42 1.15 17.57
C GLY A 534 0.67 1.29 16.50
N GLY A 535 1.54 2.30 16.62
CA GLY A 535 2.65 2.54 15.68
C GLY A 535 3.63 1.36 15.63
N THR A 536 4.25 1.02 16.75
CA THR A 536 5.15 -0.13 16.87
C THR A 536 4.45 -1.47 16.55
N TYR A 537 3.19 -1.66 16.94
CA TYR A 537 2.43 -2.89 16.63
C TYR A 537 2.18 -3.07 15.12
N MET A 538 1.69 -2.01 14.45
CA MET A 538 1.51 -1.98 13.00
C MET A 538 2.83 -2.20 12.28
N THR A 539 3.88 -1.49 12.71
CA THR A 539 5.21 -1.59 12.11
C THR A 539 5.74 -3.01 12.20
N LEU A 540 5.62 -3.67 13.35
CA LEU A 540 6.07 -5.06 13.54
C LEU A 540 5.43 -5.99 12.50
N LEU A 541 4.11 -5.92 12.35
CA LEU A 541 3.36 -6.77 11.43
C LEU A 541 3.66 -6.46 9.95
N ALA A 542 3.71 -5.17 9.59
CA ALA A 542 4.07 -4.73 8.25
C ALA A 542 5.51 -5.17 7.88
N THR A 543 6.46 -5.06 8.82
CA THR A 543 7.85 -5.44 8.58
C THR A 543 8.01 -6.94 8.35
N VAL A 544 7.34 -7.77 9.17
CA VAL A 544 7.36 -9.22 8.97
C VAL A 544 6.66 -9.62 7.66
N SER A 545 5.58 -8.94 7.28
CA SER A 545 4.92 -9.09 5.97
C SER A 545 5.88 -8.80 4.80
N ASN A 546 6.68 -7.74 4.90
CA ASN A 546 7.67 -7.38 3.88
C ASN A 546 8.82 -8.38 3.83
N LEU A 547 9.37 -8.74 4.99
CA LEU A 547 10.47 -9.69 5.13
C LEU A 547 10.13 -11.06 4.51
N GLY A 548 8.88 -11.54 4.67
CA GLY A 548 8.40 -12.79 4.05
C GLY A 548 8.44 -12.80 2.52
N GLY A 549 8.52 -11.64 1.85
CA GLY A 549 8.74 -11.54 0.40
C GLY A 549 10.19 -11.22 0.02
N THR A 550 10.84 -10.33 0.77
CA THR A 550 12.23 -9.92 0.47
C THR A 550 13.23 -11.06 0.74
N PHE A 551 13.10 -11.77 1.88
CA PHE A 551 14.05 -12.81 2.27
C PHE A 551 14.07 -14.02 1.31
N PRO A 552 12.93 -14.61 0.89
CA PRO A 552 12.94 -15.70 -0.08
C PRO A 552 13.48 -15.32 -1.47
N ARG A 553 13.38 -14.04 -1.87
CA ARG A 553 13.79 -13.56 -3.22
C ARG A 553 15.21 -13.98 -3.58
N PHE A 554 16.16 -13.79 -2.66
CA PHE A 554 17.57 -14.13 -2.87
C PHE A 554 17.76 -15.64 -3.12
N PHE A 555 17.12 -16.48 -2.30
CA PHE A 555 17.23 -17.93 -2.45
C PHE A 555 16.55 -18.43 -3.72
N VAL A 556 15.39 -17.90 -4.07
CA VAL A 556 14.65 -18.27 -5.29
C VAL A 556 15.45 -17.91 -6.55
N LEU A 557 16.05 -16.72 -6.61
CA LEU A 557 16.93 -16.33 -7.71
C LEU A 557 18.15 -17.26 -7.82
N LYS A 558 18.85 -17.51 -6.71
CA LYS A 558 20.01 -18.41 -6.69
C LYS A 558 19.65 -19.87 -7.05
N LEU A 559 18.44 -20.32 -6.73
CA LEU A 559 17.95 -21.65 -7.11
C LEU A 559 17.56 -21.70 -8.60
N VAL A 560 17.06 -20.62 -9.19
CA VAL A 560 16.88 -20.53 -10.65
C VAL A 560 18.21 -20.66 -11.37
N ASP A 561 19.25 -19.96 -10.92
CA ASP A 561 20.59 -20.10 -11.50
C ASP A 561 21.11 -21.54 -11.35
N PHE A 562 20.98 -22.14 -10.15
CA PHE A 562 21.41 -23.52 -9.87
C PHE A 562 20.68 -24.60 -10.68
N PHE A 563 19.40 -24.40 -11.02
CA PHE A 563 18.62 -25.32 -11.86
C PHE A 563 18.71 -25.00 -13.37
N THR A 564 19.39 -23.92 -13.74
CA THR A 564 19.65 -23.56 -15.13
C THR A 564 20.88 -24.30 -15.64
N SER A 565 20.80 -24.81 -16.86
CA SER A 565 21.93 -25.41 -17.58
C SER A 565 21.92 -24.88 -19.00
N ALA A 566 23.05 -24.31 -19.41
CA ALA A 566 23.23 -23.69 -20.71
C ALA A 566 24.68 -23.84 -21.17
N THR A 567 24.90 -24.06 -22.46
CA THR A 567 26.24 -24.28 -23.02
C THR A 567 26.56 -23.22 -24.08
N CYS A 568 27.75 -22.62 -23.96
CA CYS A 568 28.25 -21.68 -24.96
C CYS A 568 28.81 -22.47 -26.16
N ILE A 569 28.23 -22.25 -27.33
CA ILE A 569 28.70 -22.82 -28.60
C ILE A 569 29.59 -21.77 -29.29
N PRO A 570 30.85 -22.12 -29.63
CA PRO A 570 31.75 -21.19 -30.34
C PRO A 570 31.24 -20.90 -31.76
N PRO A 571 31.46 -19.70 -32.31
CA PRO A 571 30.95 -19.33 -33.62
C PRO A 571 31.62 -20.11 -34.76
N SER A 572 30.82 -20.62 -35.69
CA SER A 572 31.29 -21.34 -36.88
C SER A 572 32.07 -20.47 -37.88
N SER A 573 32.01 -19.15 -37.74
CA SER A 573 32.78 -18.18 -38.52
C SER A 573 33.15 -16.97 -37.66
N THR A 574 34.34 -16.40 -37.85
CA THR A 574 34.81 -15.25 -37.06
C THR A 574 33.91 -14.02 -37.28
N PRO A 575 33.23 -13.49 -36.24
CA PRO A 575 32.39 -12.31 -36.38
C PRO A 575 33.23 -11.07 -36.76
N LYS A 576 32.66 -10.18 -37.60
CA LYS A 576 33.34 -8.95 -38.04
C LYS A 576 33.41 -7.86 -36.97
N THR A 577 32.61 -7.99 -35.91
CA THR A 577 32.55 -7.07 -34.76
C THR A 577 32.51 -7.90 -33.49
N LEU A 578 33.64 -7.95 -32.78
CA LEU A 578 33.80 -8.62 -31.49
C LEU A 578 33.99 -7.54 -30.42
N ILE A 579 33.30 -7.67 -29.29
CA ILE A 579 33.43 -6.76 -28.14
C ILE A 579 34.44 -7.34 -27.14
N GLY A 580 34.50 -8.68 -27.03
CA GLY A 580 35.43 -9.42 -26.18
C GLY A 580 36.32 -10.40 -26.94
N PRO A 581 37.15 -11.20 -26.23
CA PRO A 581 38.01 -12.21 -26.84
C PRO A 581 37.18 -13.33 -27.49
N LEU A 582 37.61 -13.79 -28.67
CA LEU A 582 36.94 -14.84 -29.44
C LEU A 582 36.85 -16.15 -28.63
N ILE A 583 35.65 -16.72 -28.53
CA ILE A 583 35.43 -18.03 -27.91
C ILE A 583 35.84 -19.14 -28.89
N THR A 584 36.75 -20.01 -28.45
CA THR A 584 37.27 -21.14 -29.26
C THR A 584 36.90 -22.52 -28.72
N ALA A 585 36.34 -22.59 -27.51
CA ALA A 585 35.93 -23.82 -26.85
C ALA A 585 34.58 -23.64 -26.16
N SER A 586 33.80 -24.71 -26.06
CA SER A 586 32.53 -24.71 -25.32
C SER A 586 32.74 -24.69 -23.81
N PHE A 587 31.96 -23.88 -23.11
CA PHE A 587 31.94 -23.79 -21.64
C PHE A 587 30.51 -23.58 -21.15
N ASP A 588 30.27 -23.79 -19.85
CA ASP A 588 28.98 -23.52 -19.22
C ASP A 588 28.66 -22.02 -19.31
N CYS A 589 27.43 -21.66 -19.66
CA CYS A 589 26.95 -20.28 -19.72
C CYS A 589 25.65 -20.08 -18.93
N ALA A 590 25.33 -20.97 -18.00
CA ALA A 590 24.20 -20.82 -17.08
C ALA A 590 24.35 -19.58 -16.19
N LEU A 591 25.58 -19.27 -15.75
CA LEU A 591 25.89 -18.03 -15.05
C LEU A 591 25.85 -16.83 -16.01
N SER A 592 25.16 -15.76 -15.60
CA SER A 592 24.97 -14.57 -16.46
C SER A 592 26.27 -13.91 -16.94
N ALA A 593 27.32 -13.87 -16.11
CA ALA A 593 28.64 -13.36 -16.51
C ALA A 593 29.31 -14.22 -17.60
N GLU A 594 29.05 -15.53 -17.59
CA GLU A 594 29.54 -16.47 -18.59
C GLU A 594 28.71 -16.41 -19.88
N LYS A 595 27.40 -16.17 -19.77
CA LYS A 595 26.52 -15.81 -20.90
C LYS A 595 26.96 -14.52 -21.60
N GLU A 596 27.24 -13.46 -20.85
CA GLU A 596 27.75 -12.19 -21.40
C GLU A 596 29.12 -12.38 -22.07
N ARG A 597 30.03 -13.13 -21.43
CA ARG A 597 31.32 -13.51 -22.02
C ARG A 597 31.15 -14.29 -23.33
N CYS A 598 30.21 -15.24 -23.37
CA CYS A 598 29.89 -16.03 -24.56
C CYS A 598 29.47 -15.13 -25.73
N VAL A 599 28.46 -14.27 -25.51
CA VAL A 599 27.91 -13.36 -26.52
C VAL A 599 28.93 -12.32 -26.98
N ASN A 600 29.67 -11.69 -26.06
CA ASN A 600 30.69 -10.68 -26.38
C ASN A 600 31.87 -11.25 -27.18
N GLY A 601 32.20 -12.53 -26.95
CA GLY A 601 33.19 -13.30 -27.73
C GLY A 601 32.63 -13.98 -28.97
N GLY A 602 31.38 -13.67 -29.36
CA GLY A 602 30.75 -14.09 -30.61
C GLY A 602 30.06 -15.45 -30.59
N GLY A 603 30.04 -16.16 -29.46
CA GLY A 603 29.36 -17.44 -29.30
C GLY A 603 27.86 -17.30 -29.05
N VAL A 604 27.14 -18.41 -29.20
CA VAL A 604 25.71 -18.51 -28.88
C VAL A 604 25.56 -19.34 -27.61
N CYS A 605 24.95 -18.78 -26.57
CA CYS A 605 24.63 -19.50 -25.35
C CYS A 605 23.27 -20.20 -25.51
N GLU A 606 23.30 -21.52 -25.73
CA GLU A 606 22.10 -22.34 -25.89
C GLU A 606 21.63 -22.85 -24.51
N ILE A 607 20.38 -22.59 -24.16
CA ILE A 607 19.81 -22.94 -22.85
C ILE A 607 19.08 -24.28 -22.97
N GLU A 608 19.73 -25.37 -22.56
CA GLU A 608 19.15 -26.72 -22.55
C GLU A 608 18.04 -26.84 -21.50
N ARG A 609 18.26 -26.26 -20.32
CA ARG A 609 17.30 -26.29 -19.20
C ARG A 609 17.22 -24.94 -18.52
N ASP A 610 16.02 -24.39 -18.46
CA ASP A 610 15.74 -23.13 -17.78
C ASP A 610 15.22 -23.38 -16.36
N GLY A 611 15.98 -22.93 -15.35
CA GLY A 611 15.65 -23.12 -13.94
C GLY A 611 14.39 -22.38 -13.50
N TYR A 612 13.95 -21.35 -14.25
CA TYR A 612 12.72 -20.60 -13.95
C TYR A 612 11.49 -21.51 -13.87
N TYR A 613 11.27 -22.38 -14.86
CA TYR A 613 10.09 -23.25 -14.91
C TYR A 613 10.08 -24.26 -13.77
N VAL A 614 11.25 -24.79 -13.41
CA VAL A 614 11.43 -25.72 -12.29
C VAL A 614 11.10 -25.00 -10.98
N MET A 615 11.71 -23.84 -10.74
CA MET A 615 11.56 -23.10 -9.49
C MET A 615 10.14 -22.54 -9.32
N ASN A 616 9.48 -22.10 -10.39
CA ASN A 616 8.10 -21.60 -10.31
C ASN A 616 7.11 -22.73 -9.99
N ILE A 617 7.26 -23.92 -10.59
CA ILE A 617 6.48 -25.12 -10.21
C ILE A 617 6.72 -25.47 -8.74
N VAL A 618 7.97 -25.48 -8.28
CA VAL A 618 8.31 -25.76 -6.86
C VAL A 618 7.68 -24.72 -5.92
N CYS A 619 7.79 -23.42 -6.24
CA CYS A 619 7.12 -22.35 -5.51
C CYS A 619 5.61 -22.58 -5.42
N VAL A 620 4.93 -22.79 -6.55
CA VAL A 620 3.47 -23.00 -6.59
C VAL A 620 3.06 -24.23 -5.78
N ILE A 621 3.79 -25.35 -5.87
CA ILE A 621 3.52 -26.56 -5.06
C ILE A 621 3.66 -26.27 -3.57
N ILE A 622 4.74 -25.60 -3.14
CA ILE A 622 4.92 -25.18 -1.74
C ILE A 622 3.78 -24.25 -1.30
N GLY A 623 3.38 -23.31 -2.16
CA GLY A 623 2.26 -22.40 -1.93
C GLY A 623 0.93 -23.14 -1.73
N VAL A 624 0.62 -24.11 -2.58
CA VAL A 624 -0.58 -24.96 -2.46
C VAL A 624 -0.55 -25.77 -1.16
N VAL A 625 0.54 -26.51 -0.90
CA VAL A 625 0.65 -27.39 0.27
C VAL A 625 0.57 -26.58 1.58
N THR A 626 1.29 -25.46 1.67
CA THR A 626 1.23 -24.58 2.85
C THR A 626 -0.12 -23.87 2.99
N PHE A 627 -0.77 -23.49 1.87
CA PHE A 627 -2.06 -22.80 1.91
C PHE A 627 -3.17 -23.65 2.49
N TRP A 628 -3.43 -24.82 1.89
CA TRP A 628 -4.49 -25.72 2.33
C TRP A 628 -4.12 -26.46 3.63
N GLY A 629 -2.84 -26.77 3.86
CA GLY A 629 -2.39 -27.49 5.05
C GLY A 629 -2.34 -26.66 6.34
N TYR A 630 -1.95 -25.38 6.28
CA TYR A 630 -1.72 -24.56 7.48
C TYR A 630 -2.28 -23.14 7.40
N ILE A 631 -1.95 -22.39 6.34
CA ILE A 631 -2.21 -20.94 6.28
C ILE A 631 -3.71 -20.64 6.34
N LYS A 632 -4.54 -21.28 5.50
CA LYS A 632 -5.98 -21.04 5.43
C LYS A 632 -6.69 -21.33 6.78
N PRO A 633 -6.54 -22.51 7.42
CA PRO A 633 -7.16 -22.75 8.72
C PRO A 633 -6.61 -21.84 9.82
N ALA A 634 -5.30 -21.53 9.81
CA ALA A 634 -4.72 -20.63 10.80
C ALA A 634 -5.23 -19.18 10.66
N ALA A 635 -5.25 -18.62 9.45
CA ALA A 635 -5.72 -17.26 9.18
C ALA A 635 -7.20 -17.06 9.55
N LEU A 636 -8.06 -18.03 9.21
CA LEU A 636 -9.48 -17.99 9.57
C LEU A 636 -9.70 -18.15 11.09
N LYS A 637 -8.90 -18.99 11.76
CA LYS A 637 -8.91 -19.13 13.23
C LYS A 637 -8.48 -17.83 13.92
N LEU A 638 -7.40 -17.20 13.47
CA LEU A 638 -6.94 -15.91 14.00
C LEU A 638 -8.00 -14.82 13.85
N GLN A 639 -8.65 -14.74 12.70
CA GLN A 639 -9.71 -13.78 12.45
C GLN A 639 -10.92 -13.93 13.39
N ALA A 640 -11.23 -15.14 13.84
CA ALA A 640 -12.32 -15.41 14.77
C ALA A 640 -12.00 -15.03 16.23
N LEU A 641 -10.75 -14.65 16.54
CA LEU A 641 -10.36 -14.29 17.90
C LEU A 641 -10.89 -12.90 18.32
N PRO A 642 -11.39 -12.74 19.55
CA PRO A 642 -11.80 -11.44 20.08
C PRO A 642 -10.58 -10.53 20.29
N LEU A 643 -10.77 -9.21 20.17
CA LEU A 643 -9.67 -8.22 20.26
C LEU A 643 -8.81 -8.33 21.54
N ARG A 644 -9.39 -8.79 22.65
CA ARG A 644 -8.65 -9.07 23.91
C ARG A 644 -7.49 -10.07 23.73
N ALA A 645 -7.56 -10.97 22.75
CA ALA A 645 -6.55 -11.98 22.47
C ALA A 645 -5.31 -11.44 21.74
N TRP A 646 -5.33 -10.16 21.36
CA TRP A 646 -4.27 -9.45 20.64
C TRP A 646 -3.54 -8.42 21.51
N ARG A 647 -3.99 -8.21 22.73
CA ARG A 647 -3.43 -7.26 23.70
C ARG A 647 -2.54 -7.99 24.71
N ILE A 648 -1.54 -7.29 25.22
CA ILE A 648 -0.80 -7.74 26.39
C ILE A 648 -1.73 -7.61 27.60
N ALA A 649 -1.86 -8.67 28.40
CA ALA A 649 -2.50 -8.55 29.70
C ALA A 649 -1.50 -7.87 30.66
N GLU A 650 -1.93 -6.84 31.38
CA GLU A 650 -1.17 -6.35 32.54
C GLU A 650 -0.97 -7.54 33.50
N GLU A 651 0.29 -7.84 33.84
CA GLU A 651 0.59 -8.77 34.94
C GLU A 651 0.02 -8.16 36.23
N ARG A 652 -0.70 -9.00 36.99
CA ARG A 652 -1.60 -8.59 38.07
C ARG A 652 -1.02 -8.95 39.43
#